data_AF-A0A183UF79-F1
#
_entry.id   AF-A0A183UF79-F1
#
_cell.length_a   1.000
_cell.length_b   1.000
_cell.length_c   1.000
_cell.angle_alpha   90.00
_cell.angle_beta   90.00
_cell.angle_gamma   90.00
#
_symmetry.space_group_name_H-M   'P 1'
#
loop_
_entity.id
_entity.type
_entity.pdbx_description
1 polymer ?
#
loop_
_entity_poly.entity_id
_entity_poly.type
_entity_poly.pdbx_seq_one_letter_code
_entity_poly.pdbx_strand_id
1 'polypeptide(L)'
;MSFIDIASDSDFPIQNLPYGVFSTEANPKKRIGVAIGEYILDLSLVKHFFTGPNLSINQHVFEQDSLNKFMELPKAAWQEARVVLQSLLGKDDERLRDNTELRTKALVRRQCATMHLPAHIGDYTDFYSSIHHATNVGIMFRGKDNALMPNWRWLPVGYHGRSSSIVPSGVGIHRPWGQTKADDAVVPTFCPSKLVDFELEMAFFVGGPPTKLGETVSIERAAERIFGMVLMNDWSARDIQKWEYVPLGPFLGKSFGTTISPWIVTMDALAPFVTDNMKQDPAPLPYLKHDDPYNFDIKLEVAIKPENCSVDHVVSRSNFKYMYWTMKQQLVHHTCNGCNIRAGDLMGSGTISGPEEGSFGSMLELSWKGTKAVAVGDQTRKFINDNDEVTLRGWCEGRGYRIGFGECRGKLLPAVKPKKRIGVAIGDYILDLSLVKHFFSGPNLCTKQYVFEQETLNEFMKLPKAAWREARSVLQSLLSADDKRLRDNAELRSKALVARKDATMHLPADIGDYTDFFSSIHHANNCGVLFLGGSDQLWPNWRQLPVAYHGRASSVVPSGTEIRRPWGQTKADDVAEPAFGASKCVDFELEMAFFVGGPPTKLGETIPIEEASERIFGMVLMNDWSARDIQKWESVPLGPFLGKSFGTTISPWVITMDALAPFIIDNMKQDPSPLPYLKHDDAYNFDIYLEVTIKPEGSDVDHVVCRSNFKYMYWTIKQQLVHHTCNGCNIRAGDLMGSGTISGPEESSFGSMLELSWNGMKTVAVGDQTRKFINDNDEVTLRGWCEGHGYRIGFGECRGKVQFIGNISLEIETLVGTMASAFIENQFQFAEMNIQHKGNADKTLALVRRAVRMGYDCVVINTDIGDINQSIEDVLQESSNEEPPKKKKKKGKRENIIPDPVQIDVSKVNTADLEVAGKKFRLYSRLTVTLSDSTSVYMLMHHPQAHKYDLIAVRPGDDRILQTLSRKGDFIDIITYDQTATSIRWLYSKSGLIQTCISEGLSFEITYAEALKDSSQRRQVLTNARQLLLITRGGRGVILASGAEEIIDLRAPYDAANLSILFGGRPEDSRKFVAGNAKKALLRAESRKTLKGAMVVTSAEDIPSHLVNRKSELERLMSVPEFRAQLEVVEGPSKDSEEPSKDVDK
;
A
#
# COMPACT_ATOMS: atom_id res chain seq x y z
N MET A 1 -59.65 -4.56 -7.28
CA MET A 1 -59.30 -4.24 -8.69
C MET A 1 -59.18 -2.73 -8.81
N SER A 2 -58.19 -2.24 -9.55
CA SER A 2 -58.01 -0.80 -9.80
C SER A 2 -58.94 -0.31 -10.91
N PHE A 3 -59.17 1.01 -11.01
CA PHE A 3 -59.73 1.61 -12.23
C PHE A 3 -58.70 1.71 -13.36
N ILE A 4 -57.42 1.53 -13.05
CA ILE A 4 -56.35 1.41 -14.04
C ILE A 4 -56.37 -0.03 -14.56
N ASP A 5 -56.29 -0.19 -15.88
CA ASP A 5 -56.16 -1.50 -16.51
C ASP A 5 -54.74 -2.05 -16.29
N ILE A 6 -54.64 -3.27 -15.75
CA ILE A 6 -53.38 -3.86 -15.30
C ILE A 6 -53.31 -5.30 -15.79
N ALA A 7 -52.26 -5.62 -16.54
CA ALA A 7 -51.99 -6.97 -17.00
C ALA A 7 -51.75 -7.93 -15.81
N SER A 8 -52.20 -9.18 -15.92
CA SER A 8 -52.13 -10.16 -14.83
C SER A 8 -50.69 -10.54 -14.42
N ASP A 9 -49.75 -10.39 -15.36
CA ASP A 9 -48.31 -10.63 -15.18
C ASP A 9 -47.52 -9.36 -14.85
N SER A 10 -48.19 -8.21 -14.73
CA SER A 10 -47.55 -6.97 -14.29
C SER A 10 -46.99 -7.13 -12.88
N ASP A 11 -45.78 -6.63 -12.66
CA ASP A 11 -45.15 -6.57 -11.34
C ASP A 11 -45.90 -5.63 -10.37
N PHE A 12 -46.70 -4.70 -10.89
CA PHE A 12 -47.27 -3.59 -10.12
C PHE A 12 -48.80 -3.59 -10.07
N PRO A 13 -49.47 -4.65 -9.62
CA PRO A 13 -50.89 -4.60 -9.37
C PRO A 13 -51.22 -3.77 -8.12
N ILE A 14 -52.51 -3.52 -7.88
CA ILE A 14 -52.97 -2.78 -6.70
C ILE A 14 -52.61 -3.49 -5.36
N GLN A 15 -52.27 -4.77 -5.40
CA GLN A 15 -51.77 -5.54 -4.27
C GLN A 15 -50.31 -5.22 -3.94
N ASN A 16 -49.51 -4.73 -4.89
CA ASN A 16 -48.11 -4.39 -4.66
C ASN A 16 -47.98 -2.97 -4.05
N LEU A 17 -48.16 -1.94 -4.89
CA LEU A 17 -48.01 -0.52 -4.53
C LEU A 17 -46.64 -0.20 -3.90
N PRO A 18 -45.51 -0.45 -4.60
CA PRO A 18 -44.19 -0.15 -4.07
C PRO A 18 -43.86 1.34 -4.20
N TYR A 19 -43.00 1.82 -3.32
CA TYR A 19 -42.58 3.22 -3.27
C TYR A 19 -41.25 3.42 -4.00
N GLY A 20 -41.10 4.56 -4.68
CA GLY A 20 -39.86 4.93 -5.36
C GLY A 20 -39.71 6.43 -5.51
N VAL A 21 -38.54 6.86 -5.96
CA VAL A 21 -38.24 8.26 -6.26
C VAL A 21 -38.02 8.41 -7.76
N PHE A 22 -38.72 9.35 -8.37
CA PHE A 22 -38.66 9.57 -9.81
C PHE A 22 -38.55 11.06 -10.15
N SER A 23 -38.10 11.33 -11.37
CA SER A 23 -38.26 12.60 -12.05
C SER A 23 -38.70 12.36 -13.49
N THR A 24 -39.00 13.42 -14.23
CA THR A 24 -39.40 13.36 -15.63
C THR A 24 -38.67 14.46 -16.39
N GLU A 25 -38.55 14.35 -17.71
CA GLU A 25 -37.96 15.42 -18.53
C GLU A 25 -38.69 16.76 -18.32
N ALA A 26 -40.02 16.74 -18.27
CA ALA A 26 -40.85 17.93 -18.01
C ALA A 26 -40.75 18.49 -16.57
N ASN A 27 -40.26 17.69 -15.62
CA ASN A 27 -40.12 18.11 -14.22
C ASN A 27 -38.93 17.38 -13.59
N PRO A 28 -37.75 18.02 -13.58
CA PRO A 28 -36.51 17.39 -13.11
C PRO A 28 -36.47 17.24 -11.58
N LYS A 29 -37.41 17.81 -10.83
CA LYS A 29 -37.47 17.66 -9.37
C LYS A 29 -37.73 16.20 -9.01
N LYS A 30 -36.85 15.61 -8.19
CA LYS A 30 -37.04 14.30 -7.56
C LYS A 30 -38.24 14.34 -6.62
N ARG A 31 -39.10 13.34 -6.73
CA ARG A 31 -40.33 13.24 -5.94
C ARG A 31 -40.75 11.79 -5.74
N ILE A 32 -41.52 11.57 -4.68
CA ILE A 32 -41.97 10.24 -4.28
C ILE A 32 -43.17 9.81 -5.12
N GLY A 33 -43.13 8.57 -5.61
CA GLY A 33 -44.22 7.96 -6.35
C GLY A 33 -44.48 6.51 -5.95
N VAL A 34 -45.65 6.03 -6.36
CA VAL A 34 -46.07 4.63 -6.19
C VAL A 34 -46.36 4.01 -7.54
N ALA A 35 -45.76 2.86 -7.84
CA ALA A 35 -46.01 2.17 -9.11
C ALA A 35 -47.38 1.46 -9.12
N ILE A 36 -48.10 1.59 -10.24
CA ILE A 36 -49.39 0.94 -10.49
C ILE A 36 -49.55 0.67 -12.00
N GLY A 37 -49.44 -0.60 -12.41
CA GLY A 37 -49.35 -1.02 -13.80
C GLY A 37 -48.22 -0.31 -14.55
N GLU A 38 -48.58 0.40 -15.63
CA GLU A 38 -47.66 1.21 -16.45
C GLU A 38 -47.50 2.65 -15.95
N TYR A 39 -48.09 2.99 -14.80
CA TYR A 39 -48.12 4.33 -14.25
C TYR A 39 -47.38 4.43 -12.91
N ILE A 40 -47.02 5.67 -12.57
CA ILE A 40 -46.54 6.12 -11.27
C ILE A 40 -47.54 7.15 -10.76
N LEU A 41 -48.07 6.93 -9.56
CA LEU A 41 -48.85 7.93 -8.84
C LEU A 41 -47.91 8.86 -8.09
N ASP A 42 -47.90 10.14 -8.44
CA ASP A 42 -47.12 11.19 -7.77
C ASP A 42 -47.74 11.55 -6.42
N LEU A 43 -47.08 11.16 -5.33
CA LEU A 43 -47.65 11.32 -3.99
C LEU A 43 -47.70 12.78 -3.54
N SER A 44 -46.86 13.65 -4.09
CA SER A 44 -46.88 15.08 -3.75
C SER A 44 -48.18 15.75 -4.16
N LEU A 45 -48.83 15.26 -5.23
CA LEU A 45 -50.08 15.79 -5.77
C LEU A 45 -51.31 15.23 -5.07
N VAL A 46 -51.21 14.05 -4.44
CA VAL A 46 -52.32 13.39 -3.74
C VAL A 46 -52.16 13.38 -2.20
N LYS A 47 -51.11 14.02 -1.66
CA LYS A 47 -50.80 14.06 -0.22
C LYS A 47 -51.96 14.53 0.67
N HIS A 48 -52.84 15.38 0.14
CA HIS A 48 -53.97 15.95 0.87
C HIS A 48 -55.08 14.93 1.20
N PHE A 49 -55.11 13.77 0.51
CA PHE A 49 -56.05 12.68 0.82
C PHE A 49 -55.64 11.84 2.02
N PHE A 50 -54.39 11.99 2.51
CA PHE A 50 -53.90 11.27 3.69
C PHE A 50 -54.30 12.04 4.95
N THR A 51 -55.56 11.92 5.35
CA THR A 51 -56.17 12.65 6.46
C THR A 51 -56.27 11.85 7.75
N GLY A 52 -55.67 10.67 7.81
CA GLY A 52 -55.68 9.83 9.01
C GLY A 52 -54.78 10.36 10.12
N PRO A 53 -54.82 9.75 11.31
CA PRO A 53 -54.17 10.26 12.50
C PRO A 53 -52.64 10.32 12.38
N ASN A 54 -52.00 9.44 11.60
CA ASN A 54 -50.55 9.41 11.48
C ASN A 54 -50.04 10.32 10.35
N LEU A 55 -50.81 10.52 9.28
CA LEU A 55 -50.35 11.25 8.09
C LEU A 55 -50.91 12.65 7.95
N SER A 56 -52.05 12.99 8.57
CA SER A 56 -52.66 14.33 8.46
C SER A 56 -51.70 15.47 8.82
N ILE A 57 -50.87 15.30 9.86
CA ILE A 57 -49.84 16.27 10.27
C ILE A 57 -48.46 16.03 9.59
N ASN A 58 -48.29 14.90 8.90
CA ASN A 58 -47.02 14.48 8.29
C ASN A 58 -47.07 14.44 6.75
N GLN A 59 -48.06 15.05 6.10
CA GLN A 59 -48.21 15.00 4.63
C GLN A 59 -46.98 15.55 3.87
N HIS A 60 -46.19 16.42 4.50
CA HIS A 60 -44.97 17.01 3.95
C HIS A 60 -43.89 15.97 3.60
N VAL A 61 -43.97 14.75 4.16
CA VAL A 61 -43.02 13.66 3.84
C VAL A 61 -43.12 13.21 2.38
N PHE A 62 -44.28 13.39 1.73
CA PHE A 62 -44.49 13.04 0.32
C PHE A 62 -43.94 14.10 -0.67
N GLU A 63 -43.42 15.21 -0.17
CA GLU A 63 -42.82 16.29 -0.98
C GLU A 63 -41.29 16.25 -1.03
N GLN A 64 -40.71 15.29 -0.29
CA GLN A 64 -39.27 15.11 -0.19
C GLN A 64 -38.70 14.48 -1.47
N ASP A 65 -37.39 14.60 -1.64
CA ASP A 65 -36.63 14.00 -2.73
C ASP A 65 -36.16 12.57 -2.45
N SER A 66 -36.48 12.03 -1.27
CA SER A 66 -36.11 10.72 -0.76
C SER A 66 -37.15 10.18 0.22
N LEU A 67 -37.24 8.85 0.36
CA LEU A 67 -38.23 8.22 1.23
C LEU A 67 -37.88 8.26 2.73
N ASN A 68 -36.70 8.75 3.13
CA ASN A 68 -36.21 8.67 4.51
C ASN A 68 -37.22 9.22 5.53
N LYS A 69 -37.82 10.40 5.27
CA LYS A 69 -38.78 11.00 6.20
C LYS A 69 -40.09 10.24 6.31
N PHE A 70 -40.53 9.58 5.25
CA PHE A 70 -41.68 8.68 5.32
C PHE A 70 -41.33 7.37 6.04
N MET A 71 -40.15 6.81 5.77
CA MET A 71 -39.62 5.64 6.48
C MET A 71 -39.40 5.91 7.96
N GLU A 72 -39.07 7.14 8.38
CA GLU A 72 -38.86 7.51 9.78
C GLU A 72 -40.16 7.47 10.62
N LEU A 73 -41.33 7.56 9.97
CA LEU A 73 -42.61 7.45 10.66
C LEU A 73 -42.84 6.02 11.21
N PRO A 74 -43.67 5.85 12.25
CA PRO A 74 -44.02 4.53 12.75
C PRO A 74 -44.74 3.67 11.69
N LYS A 75 -44.65 2.34 11.82
CA LYS A 75 -45.32 1.37 10.92
C LYS A 75 -46.80 1.66 10.67
N ALA A 76 -47.52 2.18 11.67
CA ALA A 76 -48.92 2.59 11.54
C ALA A 76 -49.14 3.63 10.43
N ALA A 77 -48.18 4.55 10.21
CA ALA A 77 -48.24 5.52 9.12
C ALA A 77 -48.09 4.87 7.74
N TRP A 78 -47.26 3.84 7.62
CA TRP A 78 -47.09 3.11 6.36
C TRP A 78 -48.35 2.33 6.00
N GLN A 79 -48.97 1.68 7.00
CA GLN A 79 -50.24 0.98 6.85
C GLN A 79 -51.38 1.93 6.49
N GLU A 80 -51.45 3.09 7.16
CA GLU A 80 -52.41 4.14 6.84
C GLU A 80 -52.24 4.62 5.39
N ALA A 81 -50.99 4.87 4.95
CA ALA A 81 -50.71 5.27 3.56
C ALA A 81 -51.18 4.21 2.57
N ARG A 82 -50.88 2.94 2.84
CA ARG A 82 -51.26 1.81 1.99
C ARG A 82 -52.78 1.68 1.85
N VAL A 83 -53.53 1.81 2.94
CA VAL A 83 -55.00 1.76 2.92
C VAL A 83 -55.57 2.91 2.10
N VAL A 84 -55.07 4.13 2.30
CA VAL A 84 -55.51 5.31 1.53
C VAL A 84 -55.22 5.11 0.04
N LEU A 85 -54.03 4.62 -0.33
CA LEU A 85 -53.65 4.36 -1.71
C LEU A 85 -54.50 3.26 -2.37
N GLN A 86 -54.77 2.17 -1.65
CA GLN A 86 -55.65 1.10 -2.14
C GLN A 86 -57.08 1.59 -2.38
N SER A 87 -57.58 2.47 -1.51
CA SER A 87 -58.88 3.13 -1.70
C SER A 87 -58.83 4.03 -2.93
N LEU A 88 -57.91 5.01 -2.97
CA LEU A 88 -57.81 6.01 -4.03
C LEU A 88 -57.62 5.39 -5.42
N LEU A 89 -56.89 4.28 -5.53
CA LEU A 89 -56.66 3.56 -6.78
C LEU A 89 -57.71 2.49 -7.07
N GLY A 90 -58.65 2.27 -6.16
CA GLY A 90 -59.73 1.29 -6.28
C GLY A 90 -60.76 1.71 -7.32
N LYS A 91 -61.35 0.73 -8.02
CA LYS A 91 -62.35 0.99 -9.08
C LYS A 91 -63.58 1.77 -8.61
N ASP A 92 -63.89 1.71 -7.32
CA ASP A 92 -65.12 2.25 -6.71
C ASP A 92 -64.89 3.62 -6.04
N ASP A 93 -63.67 4.15 -6.03
CA ASP A 93 -63.33 5.44 -5.38
C ASP A 93 -63.25 6.58 -6.41
N GLU A 94 -64.21 7.51 -6.33
CA GLU A 94 -64.40 8.57 -7.32
C GLU A 94 -63.38 9.72 -7.15
N ARG A 95 -62.74 9.84 -5.99
CA ARG A 95 -61.89 11.00 -5.60
C ARG A 95 -60.75 11.24 -6.58
N LEU A 96 -60.11 10.16 -7.04
CA LEU A 96 -59.06 10.21 -8.07
C LEU A 96 -59.55 9.69 -9.42
N ARG A 97 -60.44 8.68 -9.45
CA ARG A 97 -60.96 8.08 -10.69
C ARG A 97 -61.63 9.12 -11.59
N ASP A 98 -62.50 9.96 -11.03
CA ASP A 98 -63.36 10.86 -11.82
C ASP A 98 -62.82 12.29 -11.87
N ASN A 99 -61.86 12.63 -11.01
CA ASN A 99 -61.13 13.90 -11.06
C ASN A 99 -60.10 13.89 -12.21
N THR A 100 -60.58 14.12 -13.43
CA THR A 100 -59.76 14.03 -14.64
C THR A 100 -58.56 14.98 -14.63
N GLU A 101 -58.71 16.18 -14.06
CA GLU A 101 -57.61 17.15 -13.97
C GLU A 101 -56.48 16.65 -13.07
N LEU A 102 -56.80 16.24 -11.84
CA LEU A 102 -55.82 15.72 -10.90
C LEU A 102 -55.21 14.42 -11.42
N ARG A 103 -56.04 13.50 -11.92
CA ARG A 103 -55.61 12.19 -12.44
C ARG A 103 -54.60 12.34 -13.57
N THR A 104 -54.82 13.27 -14.50
CA THR A 104 -53.91 13.52 -15.63
C THR A 104 -52.56 14.05 -15.17
N LYS A 105 -52.53 14.85 -14.09
CA LYS A 105 -51.29 15.39 -13.51
C LYS A 105 -50.57 14.38 -12.61
N ALA A 106 -51.33 13.61 -11.83
CA ALA A 106 -50.81 12.72 -10.79
C ALA A 106 -50.37 11.35 -11.32
N LEU A 107 -50.93 10.86 -12.43
CA LEU A 107 -50.51 9.60 -13.05
C LEU A 107 -49.51 9.86 -14.18
N VAL A 108 -48.25 9.50 -13.94
CA VAL A 108 -47.16 9.62 -14.91
C VAL A 108 -46.87 8.24 -15.51
N ARG A 109 -46.70 8.14 -16.83
CA ARG A 109 -46.29 6.88 -17.45
C ARG A 109 -44.85 6.52 -17.03
N ARG A 110 -44.63 5.28 -16.59
CA ARG A 110 -43.31 4.78 -16.13
C ARG A 110 -42.21 4.93 -17.18
N GLN A 111 -42.53 4.72 -18.45
CA GLN A 111 -41.60 4.88 -19.58
C GLN A 111 -41.06 6.32 -19.74
N CYS A 112 -41.77 7.32 -19.22
CA CYS A 112 -41.37 8.74 -19.28
C CYS A 112 -40.63 9.18 -18.02
N ALA A 113 -40.48 8.29 -17.03
CA ALA A 113 -39.88 8.58 -15.75
C ALA A 113 -38.42 8.11 -15.70
N THR A 114 -37.56 8.92 -15.09
CA THR A 114 -36.23 8.52 -14.67
C THR A 114 -36.30 8.16 -13.19
N MET A 115 -35.94 6.93 -12.85
CA MET A 115 -35.88 6.46 -11.46
C MET A 115 -34.55 6.87 -10.81
N HIS A 116 -34.60 7.16 -9.51
CA HIS A 116 -33.44 7.50 -8.68
C HIS A 116 -33.28 6.50 -7.54
N LEU A 117 -32.23 6.66 -6.73
CA LEU A 117 -32.16 5.94 -5.45
C LEU A 117 -33.38 6.31 -4.59
N PRO A 118 -34.04 5.31 -3.97
CA PRO A 118 -35.29 5.54 -3.26
C PRO A 118 -35.08 6.24 -1.90
N ALA A 119 -33.87 6.17 -1.33
CA ALA A 119 -33.52 6.81 -0.06
C ALA A 119 -32.05 7.27 -0.06
N HIS A 120 -31.73 8.22 0.83
CA HIS A 120 -30.37 8.47 1.27
C HIS A 120 -29.95 7.37 2.23
N ILE A 121 -29.04 6.50 1.79
CA ILE A 121 -28.55 5.38 2.59
C ILE A 121 -27.44 5.90 3.50
N GLY A 122 -27.70 5.92 4.80
CA GLY A 122 -26.70 6.29 5.80
C GLY A 122 -25.63 5.20 5.87
N ASP A 123 -26.02 4.05 6.41
CA ASP A 123 -25.17 2.86 6.46
C ASP A 123 -25.73 1.73 5.58
N TYR A 124 -24.81 1.01 4.96
CA TYR A 124 -25.08 -0.23 4.25
C TYR A 124 -24.34 -1.36 4.96
N THR A 125 -25.09 -2.40 5.29
CA THR A 125 -24.54 -3.64 5.85
C THR A 125 -24.88 -4.79 4.93
N ASP A 126 -23.89 -5.62 4.63
CA ASP A 126 -24.10 -6.83 3.87
C ASP A 126 -23.93 -8.05 4.78
N PHE A 127 -24.93 -8.93 4.78
CA PHE A 127 -24.92 -10.15 5.58
C PHE A 127 -24.38 -11.32 4.75
N TYR A 128 -24.30 -12.49 5.38
CA TYR A 128 -23.80 -13.70 4.74
C TYR A 128 -24.71 -14.89 5.03
N SER A 129 -26.01 -14.72 4.78
CA SER A 129 -27.06 -15.51 5.45
C SER A 129 -27.62 -16.70 4.67
N SER A 130 -27.16 -16.96 3.44
CA SER A 130 -27.50 -18.18 2.70
C SER A 130 -26.55 -19.32 3.07
N ILE A 131 -27.11 -20.42 3.61
CA ILE A 131 -26.31 -21.59 3.99
C ILE A 131 -25.69 -22.29 2.79
N HIS A 132 -26.39 -22.31 1.66
CA HIS A 132 -25.91 -22.93 0.43
C HIS A 132 -24.72 -22.14 -0.12
N HIS A 133 -24.84 -20.81 -0.18
CA HIS A 133 -23.75 -19.95 -0.63
C HIS A 133 -22.51 -20.08 0.27
N ALA A 134 -22.70 -19.96 1.59
CA ALA A 134 -21.62 -20.10 2.56
C ALA A 134 -20.91 -21.47 2.48
N THR A 135 -21.69 -22.53 2.25
CA THR A 135 -21.16 -23.88 2.06
C THR A 135 -20.38 -23.99 0.76
N ASN A 136 -20.91 -23.49 -0.37
CA ASN A 136 -20.25 -23.54 -1.67
C ASN A 136 -18.90 -22.83 -1.67
N VAL A 137 -18.87 -21.58 -1.18
CA VAL A 137 -17.63 -20.80 -1.02
C VAL A 137 -16.69 -21.55 -0.07
N GLY A 138 -17.20 -22.02 1.06
CA GLY A 138 -16.46 -22.84 2.00
C GLY A 138 -15.75 -24.03 1.35
N ILE A 139 -16.46 -24.80 0.53
CA ILE A 139 -15.89 -25.95 -0.19
C ILE A 139 -14.75 -25.51 -1.11
N MET A 140 -14.93 -24.43 -1.88
CA MET A 140 -13.93 -23.94 -2.83
C MET A 140 -12.64 -23.40 -2.18
N PHE A 141 -12.70 -22.98 -0.92
CA PHE A 141 -11.56 -22.40 -0.20
C PHE A 141 -10.95 -23.33 0.85
N ARG A 142 -11.75 -24.17 1.52
CA ARG A 142 -11.36 -24.98 2.68
C ARG A 142 -11.65 -26.48 2.54
N GLY A 143 -12.29 -26.89 1.44
CA GLY A 143 -12.71 -28.27 1.22
C GLY A 143 -14.04 -28.60 1.91
N LYS A 144 -14.61 -29.78 1.58
CA LYS A 144 -15.97 -30.18 1.99
C LYS A 144 -16.15 -30.29 3.50
N ASP A 145 -15.16 -30.82 4.21
CA ASP A 145 -15.27 -31.11 5.64
C ASP A 145 -15.22 -29.83 6.52
N ASN A 146 -14.70 -28.72 5.98
CA ASN A 146 -14.51 -27.46 6.71
C ASN A 146 -15.20 -26.28 6.00
N ALA A 147 -16.32 -26.56 5.32
CA ALA A 147 -17.00 -25.58 4.49
C ALA A 147 -17.49 -24.37 5.31
N LEU A 148 -18.29 -24.59 6.36
CA LEU A 148 -18.77 -23.50 7.21
C LEU A 148 -17.78 -23.19 8.33
N MET A 149 -17.55 -21.91 8.58
CA MET A 149 -16.79 -21.47 9.76
C MET A 149 -17.64 -21.70 11.03
N PRO A 150 -17.01 -21.97 12.20
CA PRO A 150 -17.73 -22.38 13.39
C PRO A 150 -18.83 -21.41 13.85
N ASN A 151 -18.64 -20.12 13.67
CA ASN A 151 -19.57 -19.06 14.09
C ASN A 151 -20.81 -18.93 13.19
N TRP A 152 -20.75 -19.38 11.93
CA TRP A 152 -21.76 -19.08 10.93
C TRP A 152 -23.18 -19.56 11.29
N ARG A 153 -23.28 -20.69 12.00
CA ARG A 153 -24.56 -21.25 12.48
C ARG A 153 -25.07 -20.63 13.78
N TRP A 154 -24.27 -19.80 14.45
CA TRP A 154 -24.61 -19.20 15.74
C TRP A 154 -25.03 -17.73 15.64
N LEU A 155 -24.55 -17.02 14.62
CA LEU A 155 -24.89 -15.62 14.38
C LEU A 155 -24.96 -15.33 12.87
N PRO A 156 -25.82 -14.39 12.44
CA PRO A 156 -25.85 -13.91 11.06
C PRO A 156 -24.62 -13.05 10.81
N VAL A 157 -23.55 -13.66 10.31
CA VAL A 157 -22.30 -12.96 9.97
C VAL A 157 -22.62 -11.85 8.95
N GLY A 158 -22.05 -10.67 9.15
CA GLY A 158 -22.15 -9.55 8.22
C GLY A 158 -20.97 -8.59 8.37
N TYR A 159 -20.86 -7.65 7.45
CA TYR A 159 -19.83 -6.62 7.42
C TYR A 159 -20.41 -5.29 6.93
N HIS A 160 -19.74 -4.19 7.25
CA HIS A 160 -20.12 -2.88 6.74
C HIS A 160 -19.75 -2.79 5.26
N GLY A 161 -20.77 -2.61 4.42
CA GLY A 161 -20.59 -2.30 3.00
C GLY A 161 -20.34 -0.80 2.79
N ARG A 162 -20.24 -0.38 1.53
CA ARG A 162 -19.97 1.02 1.18
C ARG A 162 -21.22 1.74 0.66
N SER A 163 -21.82 2.61 1.46
CA SER A 163 -23.03 3.35 1.07
C SER A 163 -22.84 4.26 -0.16
N SER A 164 -21.65 4.88 -0.31
CA SER A 164 -21.40 5.87 -1.38
C SER A 164 -21.38 5.29 -2.79
N SER A 165 -21.17 3.99 -2.93
CA SER A 165 -21.08 3.29 -4.22
C SER A 165 -22.37 2.52 -4.57
N ILE A 166 -23.45 2.74 -3.81
CA ILE A 166 -24.76 2.19 -4.14
C ILE A 166 -25.40 3.07 -5.22
N VAL A 167 -25.79 2.43 -6.33
CA VAL A 167 -26.37 3.10 -7.49
C VAL A 167 -27.72 2.51 -7.85
N PRO A 168 -28.64 3.29 -8.45
CA PRO A 168 -29.89 2.75 -8.93
C PRO A 168 -29.67 1.86 -10.16
N SER A 169 -30.60 0.96 -10.40
CA SER A 169 -30.69 0.14 -11.62
C SER A 169 -30.51 0.98 -12.90
N GLY A 170 -29.73 0.47 -13.84
CA GLY A 170 -29.42 1.09 -15.14
C GLY A 170 -28.08 1.82 -15.21
N VAL A 171 -27.42 2.10 -14.08
CA VAL A 171 -26.09 2.72 -14.04
C VAL A 171 -25.01 1.68 -14.40
N GLY A 172 -24.14 2.00 -15.34
CA GLY A 172 -22.98 1.16 -15.69
C GLY A 172 -21.88 1.21 -14.64
N ILE A 173 -21.25 0.07 -14.36
CA ILE A 173 -20.16 -0.08 -13.38
C ILE A 173 -18.86 -0.34 -14.14
N HIS A 174 -17.80 0.44 -13.89
CA HIS A 174 -16.50 0.17 -14.51
C HIS A 174 -15.80 -1.01 -13.83
N ARG A 175 -15.18 -1.88 -14.63
CA ARG A 175 -14.28 -2.92 -14.14
C ARG A 175 -13.20 -2.28 -13.27
N PRO A 176 -13.04 -2.72 -12.00
CA PRO A 176 -12.11 -2.08 -11.08
C PRO A 176 -10.67 -2.45 -11.41
N TRP A 177 -9.79 -1.48 -11.20
CA TRP A 177 -8.36 -1.73 -11.01
C TRP A 177 -8.10 -2.09 -9.55
N GLY A 178 -7.18 -3.01 -9.30
CA GLY A 178 -6.75 -3.32 -7.95
C GLY A 178 -5.52 -4.21 -7.90
N GLN A 179 -5.01 -4.42 -6.69
CA GLN A 179 -3.96 -5.43 -6.47
C GLN A 179 -4.58 -6.81 -6.53
N THR A 180 -3.98 -7.69 -7.34
CA THR A 180 -4.34 -9.10 -7.41
C THR A 180 -3.08 -9.94 -7.22
N LYS A 181 -3.22 -11.12 -6.62
CA LYS A 181 -2.10 -12.06 -6.46
C LYS A 181 -2.48 -13.43 -7.01
N ALA A 182 -1.82 -13.82 -8.10
CA ALA A 182 -1.92 -15.18 -8.62
C ALA A 182 -1.29 -16.19 -7.63
N ASP A 183 -1.76 -17.44 -7.68
CA ASP A 183 -1.34 -18.47 -6.72
C ASP A 183 0.17 -18.79 -6.82
N ASP A 184 0.74 -18.68 -8.02
CA ASP A 184 2.15 -18.88 -8.36
C ASP A 184 3.01 -17.60 -8.25
N ALA A 185 2.38 -16.43 -8.12
CA ALA A 185 3.10 -15.16 -8.06
C ALA A 185 3.73 -14.92 -6.68
N VAL A 186 4.95 -14.39 -6.65
CA VAL A 186 5.65 -14.02 -5.40
C VAL A 186 5.19 -12.64 -4.88
N VAL A 187 4.88 -11.71 -5.79
CA VAL A 187 4.41 -10.35 -5.49
C VAL A 187 3.05 -10.08 -6.13
N PRO A 188 2.19 -9.22 -5.55
CA PRO A 188 0.93 -8.82 -6.17
C PRO A 188 1.18 -7.94 -7.42
N THR A 189 0.23 -7.93 -8.34
CA THR A 189 0.21 -7.08 -9.53
C THR A 189 -0.95 -6.10 -9.46
N PHE A 190 -0.75 -4.85 -9.90
CA PHE A 190 -1.83 -3.88 -10.07
C PHE A 190 -2.37 -3.93 -11.50
N CYS A 191 -3.59 -4.42 -11.68
CA CYS A 191 -4.23 -4.58 -13.00
C CYS A 191 -5.76 -4.50 -12.90
N PRO A 192 -6.50 -4.42 -14.02
CA PRO A 192 -7.94 -4.65 -14.01
C PRO A 192 -8.26 -6.03 -13.44
N SER A 193 -9.34 -6.13 -12.66
CA SER A 193 -9.83 -7.41 -12.16
C SER A 193 -10.19 -8.34 -13.33
N LYS A 194 -9.75 -9.60 -13.24
CA LYS A 194 -10.06 -10.67 -14.19
C LYS A 194 -11.29 -11.47 -13.78
N LEU A 195 -11.72 -11.37 -12.52
CA LEU A 195 -12.76 -12.20 -11.91
C LEU A 195 -13.89 -11.33 -11.35
N VAL A 196 -14.47 -10.46 -12.18
CA VAL A 196 -15.66 -9.67 -11.81
C VAL A 196 -16.90 -10.56 -11.86
N ASP A 197 -17.73 -10.42 -10.83
CA ASP A 197 -18.86 -11.29 -10.54
C ASP A 197 -20.10 -10.46 -10.14
N PHE A 198 -21.27 -11.06 -10.28
CA PHE A 198 -22.49 -10.58 -9.65
C PHE A 198 -22.75 -11.36 -8.36
N GLU A 199 -23.51 -10.75 -7.46
CA GLU A 199 -24.10 -11.44 -6.31
C GLU A 199 -25.59 -11.18 -6.28
N LEU A 200 -26.38 -12.24 -6.47
CA LEU A 200 -27.84 -12.19 -6.38
C LEU A 200 -28.24 -11.96 -4.93
N GLU A 201 -28.77 -10.79 -4.63
CA GLU A 201 -29.23 -10.43 -3.29
C GLU A 201 -30.60 -9.77 -3.28
N MET A 202 -31.17 -9.74 -2.09
CA MET A 202 -32.22 -8.79 -1.74
C MET A 202 -31.76 -7.99 -0.54
N ALA A 203 -32.21 -6.75 -0.45
CA ALA A 203 -31.88 -5.89 0.68
C ALA A 203 -33.15 -5.27 1.25
N PHE A 204 -33.18 -5.06 2.56
CA PHE A 204 -34.29 -4.38 3.22
C PHE A 204 -33.88 -3.01 3.75
N PHE A 205 -34.82 -2.08 3.70
CA PHE A 205 -34.66 -0.74 4.27
C PHE A 205 -35.16 -0.71 5.70
N VAL A 206 -34.36 -0.11 6.58
CA VAL A 206 -34.75 0.18 7.96
C VAL A 206 -35.75 1.33 7.97
N GLY A 207 -36.81 1.18 8.78
CA GLY A 207 -37.80 2.21 9.07
C GLY A 207 -38.02 2.42 10.56
N GLY A 208 -38.86 3.40 10.88
CA GLY A 208 -39.18 3.90 12.21
C GLY A 208 -38.21 4.96 12.71
N PRO A 209 -38.51 5.60 13.86
CA PRO A 209 -37.67 6.64 14.45
C PRO A 209 -36.26 6.10 14.76
N PRO A 210 -35.17 6.85 14.55
CA PRO A 210 -33.81 6.35 14.78
C PRO A 210 -33.64 5.84 16.23
N THR A 211 -32.92 4.73 16.40
CA THR A 211 -32.54 4.27 17.75
C THR A 211 -31.38 5.10 18.28
N LYS A 212 -31.25 5.24 19.60
CA LYS A 212 -30.06 5.86 20.19
C LYS A 212 -28.91 4.85 20.23
N LEU A 213 -27.68 5.35 20.21
CA LEU A 213 -26.52 4.51 20.47
C LEU A 213 -26.64 3.87 21.86
N GLY A 214 -26.45 2.56 21.93
CA GLY A 214 -26.68 1.74 23.12
C GLY A 214 -28.07 1.11 23.19
N GLU A 215 -29.05 1.56 22.39
CA GLU A 215 -30.38 0.95 22.33
C GLU A 215 -30.40 -0.22 21.34
N THR A 216 -30.97 -1.34 21.76
CA THR A 216 -31.06 -2.57 20.97
C THR A 216 -32.49 -2.78 20.45
N VAL A 217 -32.63 -3.48 19.33
CA VAL A 217 -33.94 -3.92 18.81
C VAL A 217 -34.18 -5.36 19.22
N SER A 218 -35.30 -5.64 19.90
CA SER A 218 -35.68 -7.01 20.26
C SER A 218 -36.27 -7.77 19.06
N ILE A 219 -36.20 -9.10 19.11
CA ILE A 219 -36.69 -9.97 18.03
C ILE A 219 -38.20 -9.83 17.80
N GLU A 220 -38.98 -9.52 18.83
CA GLU A 220 -40.43 -9.29 18.73
C GLU A 220 -40.75 -8.00 17.97
N ARG A 221 -39.89 -6.98 18.10
CA ARG A 221 -40.09 -5.65 17.51
C ARG A 221 -39.38 -5.45 16.18
N ALA A 222 -38.49 -6.36 15.78
CA ALA A 222 -37.72 -6.24 14.55
C ALA A 222 -38.59 -6.01 13.30
N ALA A 223 -39.74 -6.68 13.20
CA ALA A 223 -40.67 -6.51 12.07
C ALA A 223 -41.36 -5.13 12.00
N GLU A 224 -41.30 -4.32 13.06
CA GLU A 224 -41.75 -2.93 13.08
C GLU A 224 -40.73 -1.96 12.48
N ARG A 225 -39.49 -2.44 12.31
CA ARG A 225 -38.32 -1.67 11.89
C ARG A 225 -37.88 -1.97 10.46
N ILE A 226 -38.59 -2.85 9.76
CA ILE A 226 -38.31 -3.24 8.37
C ILE A 226 -39.41 -2.64 7.50
N PHE A 227 -39.07 -1.64 6.69
CA PHE A 227 -40.02 -0.91 5.85
C PHE A 227 -40.43 -1.72 4.61
N GLY A 228 -39.44 -2.25 3.90
CA GLY A 228 -39.64 -2.99 2.65
C GLY A 228 -38.32 -3.44 2.03
N MET A 229 -38.43 -4.12 0.89
CA MET A 229 -37.31 -4.79 0.23
C MET A 229 -37.08 -4.30 -1.20
N VAL A 230 -35.85 -4.47 -1.66
CA VAL A 230 -35.38 -4.26 -3.04
C VAL A 230 -34.54 -5.45 -3.50
N LEU A 231 -34.39 -5.64 -4.81
CA LEU A 231 -33.33 -6.47 -5.38
C LEU A 231 -31.99 -5.74 -5.26
N MET A 232 -30.91 -6.48 -5.06
CA MET A 232 -29.56 -5.95 -4.97
C MET A 232 -28.57 -6.84 -5.73
N ASN A 233 -27.65 -6.21 -6.46
CA ASN A 233 -26.48 -6.85 -7.03
C ASN A 233 -25.22 -6.26 -6.39
N ASP A 234 -24.55 -7.04 -5.55
CA ASP A 234 -23.29 -6.64 -4.92
C ASP A 234 -22.09 -7.06 -5.78
N TRP A 235 -21.73 -6.18 -6.73
CA TRP A 235 -20.68 -6.49 -7.70
C TRP A 235 -19.37 -6.81 -6.98
N SER A 236 -18.71 -7.87 -7.44
CA SER A 236 -17.59 -8.43 -6.71
C SER A 236 -16.40 -8.71 -7.61
N ALA A 237 -15.24 -8.15 -7.29
CA ALA A 237 -13.97 -8.45 -7.95
C ALA A 237 -13.20 -9.51 -7.13
N ARG A 238 -13.43 -10.79 -7.46
CA ARG A 238 -13.03 -11.94 -6.62
C ARG A 238 -11.53 -12.08 -6.42
N ASP A 239 -10.73 -11.69 -7.41
CA ASP A 239 -9.27 -11.71 -7.37
C ASP A 239 -8.68 -10.63 -6.47
N ILE A 240 -9.24 -9.41 -6.51
CA ILE A 240 -8.91 -8.32 -5.58
C ILE A 240 -9.33 -8.74 -4.17
N GLN A 241 -10.59 -9.17 -4.02
CA GLN A 241 -11.17 -9.59 -2.75
C GLN A 241 -10.33 -10.69 -2.08
N LYS A 242 -9.96 -11.74 -2.82
CA LYS A 242 -9.15 -12.85 -2.30
C LYS A 242 -7.80 -12.39 -1.71
N TRP A 243 -7.19 -11.36 -2.29
CA TRP A 243 -5.90 -10.84 -1.83
C TRP A 243 -6.03 -9.95 -0.61
N GLU A 244 -7.04 -9.08 -0.56
CA GLU A 244 -7.16 -8.06 0.50
C GLU A 244 -7.87 -8.55 1.77
N TYR A 245 -8.78 -9.53 1.68
CA TYR A 245 -9.81 -9.69 2.71
C TYR A 245 -9.30 -10.27 4.04
N VAL A 246 -8.09 -10.83 4.07
CA VAL A 246 -7.53 -11.39 5.30
C VAL A 246 -6.64 -10.35 5.97
N PRO A 247 -6.90 -9.96 7.23
CA PRO A 247 -7.92 -10.49 8.15
C PRO A 247 -9.22 -9.66 8.25
N LEU A 248 -9.32 -8.51 7.57
CA LEU A 248 -10.30 -7.47 7.91
C LEU A 248 -11.67 -7.59 7.22
N GLY A 249 -11.82 -8.54 6.29
CA GLY A 249 -13.03 -8.71 5.48
C GLY A 249 -12.96 -8.01 4.12
N PRO A 250 -14.00 -8.17 3.28
CA PRO A 250 -14.04 -7.59 1.93
C PRO A 250 -13.99 -6.05 1.95
N PHE A 251 -13.28 -5.43 0.99
CA PHE A 251 -13.15 -3.97 0.92
C PHE A 251 -13.21 -3.43 -0.53
N LEU A 252 -12.07 -3.31 -1.25
CA LEU A 252 -12.04 -2.81 -2.63
C LEU A 252 -12.63 -3.82 -3.63
N GLY A 253 -12.63 -5.10 -3.26
CA GLY A 253 -13.30 -6.16 -4.00
C GLY A 253 -14.82 -6.00 -4.08
N LYS A 254 -15.42 -5.09 -3.29
CA LYS A 254 -16.87 -4.82 -3.23
C LYS A 254 -17.24 -3.36 -3.49
N SER A 255 -16.51 -2.43 -2.88
CA SER A 255 -16.85 -1.00 -2.85
C SER A 255 -16.78 -0.25 -4.20
N PHE A 256 -16.48 -0.92 -5.32
CA PHE A 256 -16.49 -0.31 -6.65
C PHE A 256 -17.90 -0.16 -7.24
N GLY A 257 -18.90 -0.88 -6.72
CA GLY A 257 -20.29 -0.69 -7.13
C GLY A 257 -21.26 -1.71 -6.54
N THR A 258 -22.40 -1.24 -6.04
CA THR A 258 -23.54 -2.08 -5.64
C THR A 258 -24.79 -1.50 -6.31
N THR A 259 -25.59 -2.33 -6.99
CA THR A 259 -26.78 -1.86 -7.71
C THR A 259 -28.05 -2.30 -6.99
N ILE A 260 -29.06 -1.42 -6.85
CA ILE A 260 -30.37 -1.79 -6.29
C ILE A 260 -31.53 -1.48 -7.25
N SER A 261 -32.61 -2.28 -7.17
CA SER A 261 -33.87 -1.96 -7.86
C SER A 261 -34.51 -0.70 -7.26
N PRO A 262 -35.16 0.16 -8.07
CA PRO A 262 -35.62 1.47 -7.60
C PRO A 262 -36.95 1.43 -6.81
N TRP A 263 -37.68 0.31 -6.84
CA TRP A 263 -38.99 0.17 -6.21
C TRP A 263 -38.88 -0.62 -4.90
N ILE A 264 -39.22 0.01 -3.79
CA ILE A 264 -39.28 -0.63 -2.48
C ILE A 264 -40.65 -1.27 -2.30
N VAL A 265 -40.69 -2.61 -2.34
CA VAL A 265 -41.89 -3.39 -2.05
C VAL A 265 -42.03 -3.51 -0.54
N THR A 266 -43.15 -3.04 0.02
CA THR A 266 -43.33 -3.00 1.47
C THR A 266 -43.55 -4.38 2.07
N MET A 267 -43.21 -4.53 3.36
CA MET A 267 -43.44 -5.80 4.07
C MET A 267 -44.92 -6.18 4.12
N ASP A 268 -45.84 -5.21 4.14
CA ASP A 268 -47.29 -5.46 4.08
C ASP A 268 -47.74 -6.02 2.72
N ALA A 269 -47.03 -5.70 1.63
CA ALA A 269 -47.29 -6.30 0.32
C ALA A 269 -46.77 -7.75 0.26
N LEU A 270 -45.67 -8.05 0.96
CA LEU A 270 -45.07 -9.38 1.00
C LEU A 270 -45.72 -10.33 2.03
N ALA A 271 -46.48 -9.82 2.99
CA ALA A 271 -47.12 -10.61 4.04
C ALA A 271 -47.91 -11.85 3.54
N PRO A 272 -48.65 -11.82 2.41
CA PRO A 272 -49.33 -13.00 1.87
C PRO A 272 -48.42 -14.14 1.40
N PHE A 273 -47.11 -13.86 1.25
CA PHE A 273 -46.11 -14.79 0.72
C PHE A 273 -45.11 -15.24 1.78
N VAL A 274 -45.41 -14.97 3.06
CA VAL A 274 -44.64 -15.50 4.17
C VAL A 274 -44.70 -17.04 4.17
N THR A 275 -43.57 -17.67 4.45
CA THR A 275 -43.39 -19.13 4.54
C THR A 275 -42.60 -19.48 5.79
N ASP A 276 -42.63 -20.76 6.17
CA ASP A 276 -41.86 -21.27 7.30
C ASP A 276 -40.38 -20.90 7.22
N ASN A 277 -39.79 -20.60 8.38
CA ASN A 277 -38.37 -20.33 8.51
C ASN A 277 -37.57 -21.62 8.23
N MET A 278 -36.38 -21.47 7.65
CA MET A 278 -35.44 -22.60 7.53
C MET A 278 -35.11 -23.16 8.91
N LYS A 279 -35.11 -24.50 9.04
CA LYS A 279 -34.78 -25.15 10.31
C LYS A 279 -33.32 -24.85 10.69
N GLN A 280 -33.13 -24.24 11.86
CA GLN A 280 -31.81 -23.90 12.38
C GLN A 280 -31.30 -25.01 13.32
N ASP A 281 -30.10 -25.51 13.04
CA ASP A 281 -29.40 -26.53 13.84
C ASP A 281 -27.90 -26.20 13.90
N PRO A 282 -27.33 -25.91 15.08
CA PRO A 282 -27.98 -25.84 16.40
C PRO A 282 -29.04 -24.74 16.48
N ALA A 283 -29.89 -24.81 17.51
CA ALA A 283 -30.81 -23.73 17.82
C ALA A 283 -30.02 -22.45 18.17
N PRO A 284 -30.43 -21.27 17.67
CA PRO A 284 -29.73 -20.02 17.97
C PRO A 284 -29.89 -19.64 19.44
N LEU A 285 -29.02 -18.72 19.91
CA LEU A 285 -29.13 -18.15 21.26
C LEU A 285 -30.47 -17.42 21.45
N PRO A 286 -30.98 -17.29 22.69
CA PRO A 286 -32.33 -16.80 22.96
C PRO A 286 -32.69 -15.47 22.29
N TYR A 287 -31.76 -14.51 22.21
CA TYR A 287 -32.03 -13.19 21.60
C TYR A 287 -32.33 -13.24 20.10
N LEU A 288 -31.93 -14.30 19.39
CA LEU A 288 -32.21 -14.52 17.97
C LEU A 288 -33.35 -15.51 17.74
N LYS A 289 -33.90 -16.13 18.78
CA LYS A 289 -34.93 -17.15 18.65
C LYS A 289 -36.28 -16.50 18.38
N HIS A 290 -36.99 -16.97 17.35
CA HIS A 290 -38.39 -16.63 17.12
C HIS A 290 -39.11 -17.79 16.41
N ASP A 291 -40.39 -17.97 16.71
CA ASP A 291 -41.20 -19.09 16.18
C ASP A 291 -42.16 -18.64 15.06
N ASP A 292 -42.37 -17.33 14.88
CA ASP A 292 -43.23 -16.79 13.82
C ASP A 292 -42.56 -16.91 12.43
N PRO A 293 -43.30 -17.34 11.38
CA PRO A 293 -42.80 -17.35 10.01
C PRO A 293 -42.36 -15.96 9.54
N TYR A 294 -41.16 -15.87 8.99
CA TYR A 294 -40.57 -14.62 8.48
C TYR A 294 -39.58 -14.83 7.32
N ASN A 295 -39.66 -15.98 6.65
CA ASN A 295 -39.10 -16.16 5.30
C ASN A 295 -40.19 -15.86 4.26
N PHE A 296 -39.80 -15.58 3.02
CA PHE A 296 -40.74 -15.17 1.97
C PHE A 296 -40.51 -15.95 0.67
N ASP A 297 -41.58 -16.43 0.05
CA ASP A 297 -41.53 -17.12 -1.26
C ASP A 297 -41.42 -16.09 -2.39
N ILE A 298 -40.21 -15.57 -2.58
CA ILE A 298 -39.86 -14.62 -3.63
C ILE A 298 -39.02 -15.35 -4.66
N LYS A 299 -39.58 -15.60 -5.85
CA LYS A 299 -38.86 -16.18 -6.98
C LYS A 299 -37.84 -15.16 -7.48
N LEU A 300 -36.62 -15.61 -7.73
CA LEU A 300 -35.51 -14.77 -8.17
C LEU A 300 -34.89 -15.35 -9.44
N GLU A 301 -34.51 -14.47 -10.37
CA GLU A 301 -33.87 -14.82 -11.63
C GLU A 301 -32.71 -13.88 -11.92
N VAL A 302 -31.60 -14.42 -12.44
CA VAL A 302 -30.48 -13.63 -12.97
C VAL A 302 -30.28 -13.96 -14.43
N ALA A 303 -30.21 -12.93 -15.26
CA ALA A 303 -29.87 -13.05 -16.67
C ALA A 303 -28.62 -12.24 -17.03
N ILE A 304 -27.89 -12.72 -18.02
CA ILE A 304 -26.75 -12.04 -18.63
C ILE A 304 -27.06 -11.77 -20.11
N LYS A 305 -26.84 -10.53 -20.54
CA LYS A 305 -26.92 -10.13 -21.96
C LYS A 305 -25.56 -9.66 -22.46
N PRO A 306 -24.92 -10.42 -23.38
CA PRO A 306 -23.69 -9.99 -24.05
C PRO A 306 -23.87 -8.73 -24.91
N GLU A 307 -22.78 -7.97 -25.14
CA GLU A 307 -22.78 -6.68 -25.86
C GLU A 307 -23.51 -6.68 -27.21
N ASN A 308 -23.35 -7.75 -27.99
CA ASN A 308 -23.93 -7.89 -29.34
C ASN A 308 -25.15 -8.82 -29.38
N CYS A 309 -25.80 -9.04 -28.24
CA CYS A 309 -27.02 -9.83 -28.16
C CYS A 309 -28.23 -8.95 -27.82
N SER A 310 -29.37 -9.23 -28.45
CA SER A 310 -30.63 -8.52 -28.18
C SER A 310 -31.49 -9.19 -27.10
N VAL A 311 -31.09 -10.36 -26.61
CA VAL A 311 -31.89 -11.21 -25.71
C VAL A 311 -31.12 -11.48 -24.42
N ASP A 312 -31.85 -11.47 -23.31
CA ASP A 312 -31.35 -11.88 -21.99
C ASP A 312 -31.26 -13.40 -21.90
N HIS A 313 -30.14 -13.92 -21.40
CA HIS A 313 -29.97 -15.35 -21.13
C HIS A 313 -29.95 -15.62 -19.63
N VAL A 314 -30.96 -16.34 -19.16
CA VAL A 314 -31.10 -16.71 -17.74
C VAL A 314 -30.02 -17.70 -17.34
N VAL A 315 -29.22 -17.35 -16.34
CA VAL A 315 -28.12 -18.17 -15.80
C VAL A 315 -28.41 -18.74 -14.41
N SER A 316 -29.36 -18.15 -13.68
CA SER A 316 -29.74 -18.63 -12.34
C SER A 316 -31.22 -18.39 -12.06
N ARG A 317 -31.87 -19.37 -11.42
CA ARG A 317 -33.20 -19.26 -10.83
C ARG A 317 -33.18 -19.75 -9.40
N SER A 318 -33.40 -18.83 -8.47
CA SER A 318 -33.33 -19.08 -7.03
C SER A 318 -34.59 -18.57 -6.33
N ASN A 319 -34.57 -18.56 -5.00
CA ASN A 319 -35.67 -18.06 -4.20
C ASN A 319 -35.20 -17.52 -2.83
N PHE A 320 -35.79 -16.42 -2.38
CA PHE A 320 -35.45 -15.82 -1.09
C PHE A 320 -35.79 -16.72 0.11
N LYS A 321 -36.70 -17.69 -0.03
CA LYS A 321 -37.05 -18.62 1.07
C LYS A 321 -35.92 -19.52 1.54
N TYR A 322 -34.83 -19.62 0.76
CA TYR A 322 -33.64 -20.41 1.13
C TYR A 322 -32.72 -19.73 2.14
N MET A 323 -33.01 -18.49 2.54
CA MET A 323 -32.23 -17.79 3.56
C MET A 323 -32.33 -18.50 4.92
N TYR A 324 -31.17 -18.77 5.52
CA TYR A 324 -31.06 -19.47 6.81
C TYR A 324 -31.30 -18.55 7.99
N TRP A 325 -30.78 -17.32 7.92
CA TRP A 325 -31.05 -16.26 8.89
C TRP A 325 -32.12 -15.32 8.33
N THR A 326 -33.15 -15.06 9.12
CA THR A 326 -34.25 -14.16 8.72
C THR A 326 -33.84 -12.69 8.85
N MET A 327 -34.55 -11.79 8.19
CA MET A 327 -34.32 -10.33 8.32
C MET A 327 -34.49 -9.84 9.76
N LYS A 328 -35.39 -10.46 10.55
CA LYS A 328 -35.54 -10.16 11.98
C LYS A 328 -34.24 -10.47 12.72
N GLN A 329 -33.68 -11.65 12.50
CA GLN A 329 -32.43 -12.08 13.14
C GLN A 329 -31.25 -11.20 12.73
N GLN A 330 -31.15 -10.84 11.44
CA GLN A 330 -30.12 -9.94 10.92
C GLN A 330 -30.16 -8.58 11.64
N LEU A 331 -31.34 -7.94 11.70
CA LEU A 331 -31.50 -6.64 12.35
C LEU A 331 -31.23 -6.68 13.87
N VAL A 332 -31.72 -7.72 14.54
CA VAL A 332 -31.49 -7.90 15.98
C VAL A 332 -30.02 -8.11 16.28
N HIS A 333 -29.33 -8.96 15.50
CA HIS A 333 -27.89 -9.15 15.67
C HIS A 333 -27.12 -7.86 15.41
N HIS A 334 -27.51 -7.10 14.38
CA HIS A 334 -26.87 -5.82 14.05
C HIS A 334 -26.89 -4.85 15.24
N THR A 335 -28.01 -4.81 15.96
CA THR A 335 -28.20 -3.86 17.07
C THR A 335 -27.85 -4.42 18.44
N CYS A 336 -27.50 -5.71 18.58
CA CYS A 336 -27.36 -6.35 19.90
C CYS A 336 -26.21 -5.78 20.73
N ASN A 337 -25.21 -5.17 20.09
CA ASN A 337 -24.10 -4.49 20.74
C ASN A 337 -24.39 -3.00 21.05
N GLY A 338 -25.61 -2.52 20.77
CA GLY A 338 -25.99 -1.12 20.89
C GLY A 338 -25.73 -0.26 19.64
N CYS A 339 -25.39 -0.85 18.50
CA CYS A 339 -25.32 -0.12 17.23
C CYS A 339 -26.66 0.52 16.90
N ASN A 340 -26.66 1.82 16.64
CA ASN A 340 -27.86 2.56 16.28
C ASN A 340 -28.20 2.38 14.80
N ILE A 341 -29.50 2.36 14.50
CA ILE A 341 -30.03 2.25 13.14
C ILE A 341 -30.91 3.45 12.81
N ARG A 342 -30.95 3.83 11.54
CA ARG A 342 -31.64 5.03 11.04
C ARG A 342 -32.57 4.67 9.87
N ALA A 343 -33.60 5.48 9.70
CA ALA A 343 -34.50 5.33 8.56
C ALA A 343 -33.74 5.53 7.23
N GLY A 344 -33.80 4.53 6.37
CA GLY A 344 -33.06 4.50 5.10
C GLY A 344 -31.74 3.73 5.12
N ASP A 345 -31.27 3.23 6.27
CA ASP A 345 -30.17 2.26 6.28
C ASP A 345 -30.58 1.00 5.50
N LEU A 346 -29.61 0.41 4.80
CA LEU A 346 -29.83 -0.72 3.89
C LEU A 346 -29.12 -1.96 4.42
N MET A 347 -29.82 -3.09 4.46
CA MET A 347 -29.27 -4.37 4.90
C MET A 347 -29.41 -5.44 3.80
N GLY A 348 -28.29 -5.79 3.18
CA GLY A 348 -28.15 -6.85 2.18
C GLY A 348 -28.26 -8.24 2.81
N SER A 349 -28.84 -9.19 2.08
CA SER A 349 -29.06 -10.55 2.58
C SER A 349 -27.77 -11.37 2.67
N GLY A 350 -26.74 -10.99 1.92
CA GLY A 350 -25.74 -11.90 1.41
C GLY A 350 -26.26 -12.68 0.21
N THR A 351 -25.34 -13.15 -0.64
CA THR A 351 -25.65 -13.88 -1.87
C THR A 351 -26.65 -15.02 -1.64
N ILE A 352 -27.73 -15.05 -2.43
CA ILE A 352 -28.84 -15.99 -2.32
C ILE A 352 -28.61 -17.19 -3.25
N SER A 353 -28.15 -18.30 -2.67
CA SER A 353 -28.08 -19.59 -3.36
C SER A 353 -29.11 -20.58 -2.84
N GLY A 354 -29.71 -21.34 -3.75
CA GLY A 354 -30.52 -22.52 -3.44
C GLY A 354 -29.71 -23.82 -3.45
N PRO A 355 -30.37 -24.97 -3.22
CA PRO A 355 -29.70 -26.27 -3.12
C PRO A 355 -29.21 -26.85 -4.46
N GLU A 356 -29.74 -26.37 -5.59
CA GLU A 356 -29.43 -26.88 -6.94
C GLU A 356 -28.43 -25.99 -7.67
N GLU A 357 -27.58 -26.55 -8.55
CA GLU A 357 -26.55 -25.76 -9.26
C GLU A 357 -27.15 -24.61 -10.08
N GLY A 358 -28.33 -24.80 -10.68
CA GLY A 358 -29.05 -23.75 -11.42
C GLY A 358 -29.65 -22.63 -10.55
N SER A 359 -29.51 -22.73 -9.23
CA SER A 359 -30.03 -21.77 -8.24
C SER A 359 -28.93 -21.04 -7.47
N PHE A 360 -27.67 -21.16 -7.89
CA PHE A 360 -26.56 -20.47 -7.27
C PHE A 360 -26.55 -18.97 -7.61
N GLY A 361 -26.23 -18.14 -6.62
CA GLY A 361 -26.38 -16.69 -6.67
C GLY A 361 -25.18 -15.92 -7.22
N SER A 362 -24.14 -16.58 -7.73
CA SER A 362 -22.94 -15.92 -8.26
C SER A 362 -22.29 -16.71 -9.39
N MET A 363 -21.52 -16.05 -10.26
CA MET A 363 -20.68 -16.75 -11.26
C MET A 363 -19.56 -17.53 -10.59
N LEU A 364 -19.05 -17.10 -9.43
CA LEU A 364 -18.12 -17.89 -8.62
C LEU A 364 -18.67 -19.30 -8.35
N GLU A 365 -19.95 -19.40 -8.00
CA GLU A 365 -20.60 -20.68 -7.74
C GLU A 365 -21.03 -21.41 -9.01
N LEU A 366 -21.70 -20.74 -9.95
CA LEU A 366 -22.18 -21.34 -11.21
C LEU A 366 -21.02 -21.91 -12.04
N SER A 367 -19.90 -21.19 -12.10
CA SER A 367 -18.68 -21.64 -12.80
C SER A 367 -17.77 -22.49 -11.92
N TRP A 368 -18.10 -22.67 -10.63
CA TRP A 368 -17.28 -23.38 -9.64
C TRP A 368 -15.82 -22.91 -9.65
N LYS A 369 -15.59 -21.65 -9.30
CA LYS A 369 -14.28 -20.96 -9.32
C LYS A 369 -13.63 -20.97 -10.72
N GLY A 370 -14.45 -20.86 -11.77
CA GLY A 370 -13.99 -20.86 -13.16
C GLY A 370 -13.56 -22.23 -13.70
N THR A 371 -13.86 -23.32 -13.00
CA THR A 371 -13.57 -24.69 -13.47
C THR A 371 -14.63 -25.26 -14.42
N LYS A 372 -15.87 -24.75 -14.33
CA LYS A 372 -16.99 -25.05 -15.22
C LYS A 372 -17.30 -23.84 -16.11
N ALA A 373 -17.85 -24.11 -17.30
CA ALA A 373 -18.37 -23.07 -18.18
C ALA A 373 -19.89 -22.91 -17.96
N VAL A 374 -20.37 -21.67 -17.91
CA VAL A 374 -21.79 -21.33 -17.81
C VAL A 374 -22.28 -20.89 -19.19
N ALA A 375 -23.36 -21.49 -19.68
CA ALA A 375 -23.93 -21.14 -20.98
C ALA A 375 -24.69 -19.79 -20.91
N VAL A 376 -24.44 -18.93 -21.88
CA VAL A 376 -25.08 -17.62 -22.07
C VAL A 376 -25.44 -17.50 -23.55
N GLY A 377 -26.56 -18.12 -23.94
CA GLY A 377 -26.90 -18.34 -25.34
C GLY A 377 -25.92 -19.31 -26.01
N ASP A 378 -25.41 -18.94 -27.18
CA ASP A 378 -24.38 -19.71 -27.91
C ASP A 378 -22.95 -19.45 -27.40
N GLN A 379 -22.80 -18.59 -26.38
CA GLN A 379 -21.52 -18.27 -25.77
C GLN A 379 -21.41 -18.89 -24.38
N THR A 380 -20.19 -18.88 -23.83
CA THR A 380 -19.93 -19.31 -22.45
C THR A 380 -19.32 -18.18 -21.62
N ARG A 381 -19.53 -18.24 -20.30
CA ARG A 381 -18.88 -17.37 -19.31
C ARG A 381 -18.29 -18.21 -18.17
N LYS A 382 -17.30 -17.61 -17.51
CA LYS A 382 -16.80 -18.05 -16.20
C LYS A 382 -17.01 -16.95 -15.16
N PHE A 383 -16.76 -15.71 -15.57
CA PHE A 383 -16.99 -14.47 -14.86
C PHE A 383 -17.57 -13.45 -15.87
N ILE A 384 -17.92 -12.25 -15.41
CA ILE A 384 -18.55 -11.22 -16.23
C ILE A 384 -17.52 -10.54 -17.13
N ASN A 385 -17.79 -10.50 -18.43
CA ASN A 385 -16.95 -9.84 -19.42
C ASN A 385 -17.30 -8.35 -19.51
N ASP A 386 -16.38 -7.57 -20.09
CA ASP A 386 -16.69 -6.19 -20.46
C ASP A 386 -17.89 -6.15 -21.40
N ASN A 387 -18.73 -5.16 -21.18
CA ASN A 387 -19.99 -4.89 -21.85
C ASN A 387 -21.09 -5.94 -21.67
N ASP A 388 -20.89 -6.99 -20.86
CA ASP A 388 -22.00 -7.82 -20.41
C ASP A 388 -22.90 -6.99 -19.49
N GLU A 389 -24.21 -7.21 -19.62
CA GLU A 389 -25.22 -6.63 -18.77
C GLU A 389 -25.88 -7.71 -17.91
N VAL A 390 -25.90 -7.49 -16.59
CA VAL A 390 -26.50 -8.40 -15.62
C VAL A 390 -27.83 -7.81 -15.17
N THR A 391 -28.89 -8.61 -15.24
CA THR A 391 -30.25 -8.21 -14.83
C THR A 391 -30.81 -9.20 -13.83
N LEU A 392 -31.12 -8.72 -12.64
CA LEU A 392 -31.84 -9.44 -11.59
C LEU A 392 -33.33 -9.10 -11.67
N ARG A 393 -34.17 -10.13 -11.55
CA ARG A 393 -35.63 -10.02 -11.48
C ARG A 393 -36.13 -10.79 -10.27
N GLY A 394 -37.20 -10.30 -9.65
CA GLY A 394 -37.81 -10.96 -8.51
C GLY A 394 -39.29 -10.71 -8.38
N TRP A 395 -40.04 -11.73 -7.98
CA TRP A 395 -41.48 -11.63 -7.80
C TRP A 395 -42.08 -12.70 -6.90
N CYS A 396 -43.21 -12.36 -6.29
CA CYS A 396 -44.11 -13.30 -5.61
C CYS A 396 -45.29 -13.65 -6.51
N GLU A 397 -45.76 -14.90 -6.46
CA GLU A 397 -46.85 -15.40 -7.30
C GLU A 397 -48.16 -15.52 -6.52
N GLY A 398 -49.12 -14.65 -6.80
CA GLY A 398 -50.46 -14.70 -6.23
C GLY A 398 -51.46 -15.46 -7.10
N ARG A 399 -52.71 -15.56 -6.64
CA ARG A 399 -53.81 -16.13 -7.45
C ARG A 399 -54.27 -15.12 -8.50
N GLY A 400 -53.66 -15.17 -9.68
CA GLY A 400 -54.02 -14.30 -10.82
C GLY A 400 -53.41 -12.90 -10.79
N TYR A 401 -52.36 -12.69 -9.98
CA TYR A 401 -51.57 -11.47 -9.94
C TYR A 401 -50.14 -11.78 -9.47
N ARG A 402 -49.21 -10.86 -9.72
CA ARG A 402 -47.81 -10.94 -9.30
C ARG A 402 -47.43 -9.73 -8.44
N ILE A 403 -46.57 -9.91 -7.42
CA ILE A 403 -45.92 -8.78 -6.73
C ILE A 403 -44.45 -8.79 -7.11
N GLY A 404 -44.06 -7.93 -8.03
CA GLY A 404 -42.70 -7.85 -8.53
C GLY A 404 -41.92 -6.65 -8.02
N PHE A 405 -40.61 -6.73 -8.19
CA PHE A 405 -39.64 -5.72 -7.74
C PHE A 405 -39.12 -4.84 -8.89
N GLY A 406 -39.60 -5.08 -10.12
CA GLY A 406 -38.96 -4.55 -11.31
C GLY A 406 -37.58 -5.18 -11.53
N GLU A 407 -36.68 -4.42 -12.15
CA GLU A 407 -35.34 -4.90 -12.53
C GLU A 407 -34.23 -4.21 -11.73
N CYS A 408 -33.24 -4.99 -11.30
CA CYS A 408 -31.93 -4.49 -10.88
C CYS A 408 -30.92 -4.86 -11.98
N ARG A 409 -30.55 -3.87 -12.80
CA ARG A 409 -29.77 -4.04 -14.02
C ARG A 409 -28.50 -3.20 -13.96
N GLY A 410 -27.38 -3.75 -14.42
CA GLY A 410 -26.14 -2.99 -14.59
C GLY A 410 -25.24 -3.59 -15.67
N LYS A 411 -24.59 -2.73 -16.45
CA LYS A 411 -23.61 -3.11 -17.48
C LYS A 411 -22.19 -2.97 -16.91
N LEU A 412 -21.35 -3.99 -17.07
CA LEU A 412 -19.94 -3.90 -16.72
C LEU A 412 -19.19 -3.17 -17.83
N LEU A 413 -18.71 -1.97 -17.58
CA LEU A 413 -17.92 -1.17 -18.52
C LEU A 413 -16.43 -1.53 -18.43
N PRO A 414 -15.64 -1.35 -19.52
CA PRO A 414 -14.20 -1.56 -19.49
C PRO A 414 -13.50 -0.73 -18.40
N ALA A 415 -12.37 -1.22 -17.91
CA ALA A 415 -11.57 -0.51 -16.92
C ALA A 415 -10.96 0.78 -17.52
N VAL A 416 -11.03 1.90 -16.80
CA VAL A 416 -10.48 3.19 -17.25
C VAL A 416 -9.07 3.35 -16.71
N LYS A 417 -8.06 3.42 -17.58
CA LYS A 417 -6.67 3.76 -17.22
C LYS A 417 -6.46 5.27 -17.43
N PRO A 418 -5.88 6.04 -16.49
CA PRO A 418 -5.29 7.33 -16.82
C PRO A 418 -4.12 7.08 -17.77
N LYS A 419 -4.24 7.51 -19.04
CA LYS A 419 -3.20 7.31 -20.05
C LYS A 419 -2.33 8.56 -20.13
N LYS A 420 -0.99 8.39 -20.12
CA LYS A 420 -0.06 9.47 -20.52
C LYS A 420 -0.32 9.81 -21.99
N ARG A 421 -0.22 11.10 -22.34
CA ARG A 421 -0.54 11.59 -23.69
C ARG A 421 0.55 12.53 -24.17
N ILE A 422 0.84 12.46 -25.46
CA ILE A 422 1.79 13.34 -26.13
C ILE A 422 1.05 14.63 -26.52
N GLY A 423 1.66 15.78 -26.21
CA GLY A 423 1.08 17.08 -26.52
C GLY A 423 2.11 18.13 -26.90
N VAL A 424 1.62 19.24 -27.46
CA VAL A 424 2.43 20.41 -27.84
C VAL A 424 1.93 21.62 -27.06
N ALA A 425 2.84 22.35 -26.43
CA ALA A 425 2.52 23.58 -25.72
C ALA A 425 2.16 24.71 -26.70
N ILE A 426 1.09 25.44 -26.39
CA ILE A 426 0.70 26.68 -27.08
C ILE A 426 0.04 27.63 -26.07
N GLY A 427 0.78 28.68 -25.69
CA GLY A 427 0.36 29.59 -24.61
C GLY A 427 0.09 28.84 -23.30
N ASP A 428 -1.11 29.01 -22.76
CA ASP A 428 -1.60 28.35 -21.53
C ASP A 428 -2.26 26.99 -21.78
N TYR A 429 -2.17 26.46 -23.00
CA TYR A 429 -2.79 25.20 -23.40
C TYR A 429 -1.77 24.18 -23.89
N ILE A 430 -2.19 22.91 -23.86
CA ILE A 430 -1.52 21.77 -24.46
C ILE A 430 -2.48 21.19 -25.50
N LEU A 431 -2.02 21.08 -26.74
CA LEU A 431 -2.74 20.36 -27.78
C LEU A 431 -2.44 18.86 -27.68
N ASP A 432 -3.45 18.04 -27.41
CA ASP A 432 -3.37 16.57 -27.38
C ASP A 432 -3.23 16.01 -28.79
N LEU A 433 -2.05 15.47 -29.11
CA LEU A 433 -1.74 14.99 -30.45
C LEU A 433 -2.53 13.74 -30.83
N SER A 434 -3.00 12.94 -29.86
CA SER A 434 -3.77 11.73 -30.15
C SER A 434 -5.13 12.05 -30.79
N LEU A 435 -5.71 13.21 -30.46
CA LEU A 435 -6.99 13.67 -30.97
C LEU A 435 -6.88 14.37 -32.33
N VAL A 436 -5.70 14.91 -32.65
CA VAL A 436 -5.43 15.61 -33.92
C VAL A 436 -4.54 14.81 -34.89
N LYS A 437 -4.18 13.57 -34.55
CA LYS A 437 -3.27 12.70 -35.32
C LYS A 437 -3.69 12.52 -36.79
N HIS A 438 -4.99 12.58 -37.09
CA HIS A 438 -5.55 12.40 -38.43
C HIS A 438 -5.18 13.54 -39.40
N PHE A 439 -4.77 14.71 -38.91
CA PHE A 439 -4.30 15.81 -39.76
C PHE A 439 -2.89 15.61 -40.31
N PHE A 440 -2.10 14.68 -39.74
CA PHE A 440 -0.74 14.36 -40.17
C PHE A 440 -0.78 13.37 -41.34
N SER A 441 -1.16 13.86 -42.51
CA SER A 441 -1.41 13.08 -43.73
C SER A 441 -0.28 13.14 -44.77
N GLY A 442 0.85 13.75 -44.43
CA GLY A 442 2.00 13.83 -45.32
C GLY A 442 2.72 12.49 -45.50
N PRO A 443 3.66 12.41 -46.45
CA PRO A 443 4.29 11.16 -46.87
C PRO A 443 5.07 10.44 -45.76
N ASN A 444 5.53 11.16 -44.73
CA ASN A 444 6.31 10.57 -43.65
C ASN A 444 5.45 10.09 -42.47
N LEU A 445 4.28 10.69 -42.24
CA LEU A 445 3.42 10.40 -41.08
C LEU A 445 2.09 9.72 -41.40
N CYS A 446 1.63 9.71 -42.65
CA CYS A 446 0.30 9.18 -43.01
C CYS A 446 0.04 7.74 -42.52
N THR A 447 1.07 6.89 -42.50
CA THR A 447 1.01 5.49 -42.01
C THR A 447 1.56 5.33 -40.59
N LYS A 448 2.05 6.41 -39.97
CA LYS A 448 2.76 6.41 -38.69
C LYS A 448 2.11 7.31 -37.64
N GLN A 449 0.85 7.71 -37.84
CA GLN A 449 0.09 8.54 -36.89
C GLN A 449 -0.04 7.92 -35.48
N TYR A 450 0.11 6.59 -35.38
CA TYR A 450 0.08 5.83 -34.11
C TYR A 450 1.15 6.30 -33.10
N VAL A 451 2.23 6.95 -33.57
CA VAL A 451 3.28 7.48 -32.70
C VAL A 451 2.75 8.55 -31.73
N PHE A 452 1.67 9.26 -32.10
CA PHE A 452 1.02 10.27 -31.25
C PHE A 452 0.04 9.68 -30.22
N GLU A 453 -0.19 8.36 -30.25
CA GLU A 453 -1.03 7.64 -29.28
C GLU A 453 -0.22 6.92 -28.20
N GLN A 454 1.11 7.02 -28.29
CA GLN A 454 2.04 6.44 -27.34
C GLN A 454 2.07 7.25 -26.03
N GLU A 455 2.64 6.63 -24.99
CA GLU A 455 2.79 7.27 -23.68
C GLU A 455 4.04 8.18 -23.61
N THR A 456 5.00 8.04 -24.54
CA THR A 456 6.28 8.76 -24.60
C THR A 456 6.67 9.11 -26.04
N LEU A 457 7.58 10.06 -26.23
CA LEU A 457 8.04 10.51 -27.56
C LEU A 457 8.97 9.51 -28.27
N ASN A 458 9.43 8.42 -27.64
CA ASN A 458 10.45 7.53 -28.20
C ASN A 458 10.12 7.02 -29.61
N GLU A 459 8.88 6.59 -29.87
CA GLU A 459 8.48 6.11 -31.20
C GLU A 459 8.49 7.22 -32.26
N PHE A 460 8.14 8.44 -31.87
CA PHE A 460 8.23 9.60 -32.76
C PHE A 460 9.70 10.00 -33.00
N MET A 461 10.53 9.95 -31.95
CA MET A 461 11.97 10.21 -32.05
C MET A 461 12.70 9.17 -32.92
N LYS A 462 12.20 7.94 -33.08
CA LYS A 462 12.80 6.94 -34.00
C LYS A 462 12.66 7.30 -35.48
N LEU A 463 11.68 8.14 -35.82
CA LEU A 463 11.43 8.54 -37.21
C LEU A 463 12.58 9.42 -37.75
N PRO A 464 12.79 9.49 -39.08
CA PRO A 464 13.79 10.37 -39.67
C PRO A 464 13.39 11.85 -39.50
N LYS A 465 14.37 12.76 -39.57
CA LYS A 465 14.18 14.22 -39.45
C LYS A 465 13.11 14.79 -40.39
N ALA A 466 12.94 14.21 -41.58
CA ALA A 466 11.86 14.58 -42.50
C ALA A 466 10.46 14.44 -41.87
N ALA A 467 10.22 13.40 -41.06
CA ALA A 467 8.98 13.21 -40.33
C ALA A 467 8.78 14.24 -39.22
N TRP A 468 9.85 14.63 -38.53
CA TRP A 468 9.80 15.67 -37.49
C TRP A 468 9.45 17.04 -38.10
N ARG A 469 10.06 17.38 -39.24
CA ARG A 469 9.74 18.60 -40.02
C ARG A 469 8.31 18.61 -40.51
N GLU A 470 7.84 17.48 -41.03
CA GLU A 470 6.45 17.32 -41.45
C GLU A 470 5.48 17.56 -40.29
N ALA A 471 5.72 16.94 -39.12
CA ALA A 471 4.89 17.16 -37.93
C ALA A 471 4.87 18.63 -37.52
N ARG A 472 6.03 19.28 -37.47
CA ARG A 472 6.17 20.70 -37.13
C ARG A 472 5.39 21.59 -38.10
N SER A 473 5.51 21.35 -39.41
CA SER A 473 4.80 22.11 -40.43
C SER A 473 3.28 21.96 -40.31
N VAL A 474 2.78 20.74 -40.09
CA VAL A 474 1.35 20.47 -39.88
C VAL A 474 0.85 21.18 -38.63
N LEU A 475 1.60 21.14 -37.53
CA LEU A 475 1.23 21.82 -36.28
C LEU A 475 1.19 23.34 -36.43
N GLN A 476 2.18 23.92 -37.11
CA GLN A 476 2.21 25.36 -37.39
C GLN A 476 1.00 25.81 -38.22
N SER A 477 0.63 25.01 -39.24
CA SER A 477 -0.59 25.25 -40.01
C SER A 477 -1.82 25.13 -39.12
N LEU A 478 -1.98 24.02 -38.40
CA LEU A 478 -3.18 23.71 -37.61
C LEU A 478 -3.46 24.73 -36.51
N LEU A 479 -2.41 25.28 -35.90
CA LEU A 479 -2.48 26.29 -34.83
C LEU A 479 -2.48 27.74 -35.35
N SER A 480 -2.36 27.95 -36.67
CA SER A 480 -2.44 29.29 -37.27
C SER A 480 -3.87 29.87 -37.20
N ALA A 481 -3.98 31.20 -37.19
CA ALA A 481 -5.27 31.89 -37.22
C ALA A 481 -6.06 31.68 -38.53
N ASP A 482 -5.38 31.24 -39.59
CA ASP A 482 -5.93 31.07 -40.93
C ASP A 482 -6.46 29.66 -41.19
N ASP A 483 -6.07 28.67 -40.38
CA ASP A 483 -6.46 27.27 -40.57
C ASP A 483 -7.76 26.93 -39.83
N LYS A 484 -8.81 26.70 -40.61
CA LYS A 484 -10.17 26.45 -40.10
C LYS A 484 -10.33 25.07 -39.45
N ARG A 485 -9.43 24.12 -39.71
CA ARG A 485 -9.60 22.70 -39.32
C ARG A 485 -9.77 22.53 -37.81
N LEU A 486 -8.96 23.24 -37.02
CA LEU A 486 -9.10 23.29 -35.56
C LEU A 486 -9.86 24.56 -35.12
N ARG A 487 -9.58 25.72 -35.72
CA ARG A 487 -10.14 27.02 -35.32
C ARG A 487 -11.66 27.10 -35.37
N ASP A 488 -12.31 26.41 -36.32
CA ASP A 488 -13.77 26.47 -36.49
C ASP A 488 -14.48 25.24 -35.89
N ASN A 489 -13.75 24.18 -35.51
CA ASN A 489 -14.30 22.98 -34.86
C ASN A 489 -14.35 23.07 -33.32
N ALA A 490 -15.45 23.59 -32.77
CA ALA A 490 -15.59 23.86 -31.34
C ALA A 490 -15.51 22.59 -30.46
N GLU A 491 -16.08 21.48 -30.92
CA GLU A 491 -16.06 20.21 -30.20
C GLU A 491 -14.64 19.62 -30.13
N LEU A 492 -13.89 19.66 -31.24
CA LEU A 492 -12.52 19.18 -31.24
C LEU A 492 -11.63 20.07 -30.36
N ARG A 493 -11.81 21.40 -30.39
CA ARG A 493 -11.03 22.31 -29.53
C ARG A 493 -11.26 22.04 -28.05
N SER A 494 -12.51 21.88 -27.61
CA SER A 494 -12.81 21.67 -26.20
C SER A 494 -12.26 20.34 -25.67
N LYS A 495 -12.10 19.33 -26.55
CA LYS A 495 -11.50 18.04 -26.21
C LYS A 495 -9.97 18.03 -26.33
N ALA A 496 -9.42 18.68 -27.35
CA ALA A 496 -8.00 18.59 -27.72
C ALA A 496 -7.11 19.65 -27.05
N LEU A 497 -7.66 20.80 -26.63
CA LEU A 497 -6.90 21.82 -25.91
C LEU A 497 -7.13 21.66 -24.40
N VAL A 498 -6.10 21.18 -23.71
CA VAL A 498 -6.09 21.03 -22.24
C VAL A 498 -5.39 22.24 -21.64
N ALA A 499 -5.98 22.89 -20.64
CA ALA A 499 -5.28 23.97 -19.96
C ALA A 499 -4.05 23.42 -19.21
N ARG A 500 -2.90 24.09 -19.33
CA ARG A 500 -1.62 23.64 -18.75
C ARG A 500 -1.68 23.47 -17.23
N LYS A 501 -2.44 24.31 -16.55
CA LYS A 501 -2.67 24.24 -15.11
C LYS A 501 -3.42 22.96 -14.67
N ASP A 502 -4.17 22.35 -15.57
CA ASP A 502 -4.96 21.14 -15.32
C ASP A 502 -4.21 19.87 -15.75
N ALA A 503 -2.95 20.00 -16.21
CA ALA A 503 -2.12 18.91 -16.70
C ALA A 503 -0.96 18.60 -15.75
N THR A 504 -0.71 17.31 -15.52
CA THR A 504 0.51 16.82 -14.86
C THR A 504 1.56 16.51 -15.92
N MET A 505 2.72 17.14 -15.82
CA MET A 505 3.82 16.91 -16.76
C MET A 505 4.62 15.65 -16.37
N HIS A 506 5.08 14.91 -17.38
CA HIS A 506 5.91 13.72 -17.23
C HIS A 506 7.21 13.86 -18.02
N LEU A 507 8.13 12.90 -17.88
CA LEU A 507 9.30 12.82 -18.75
C LEU A 507 8.85 12.68 -20.21
N PRO A 508 9.50 13.41 -21.14
CA PRO A 508 9.12 13.40 -22.55
C PRO A 508 9.43 12.06 -23.24
N ALA A 509 10.40 11.30 -22.73
CA ALA A 509 10.82 10.01 -23.26
C ALA A 509 11.13 9.04 -22.12
N ASP A 510 11.01 7.73 -22.39
CA ASP A 510 11.67 6.71 -21.60
C ASP A 510 13.17 6.79 -21.90
N ILE A 511 13.93 7.22 -20.89
CA ILE A 511 15.37 7.45 -21.02
C ILE A 511 16.08 6.12 -20.84
N GLY A 512 16.69 5.68 -21.93
CA GLY A 512 17.42 4.43 -21.96
C GLY A 512 18.75 4.54 -21.23
N ASP A 513 19.59 5.44 -21.72
CA ASP A 513 20.90 5.76 -21.16
C ASP A 513 21.08 7.28 -21.03
N TYR A 514 21.92 7.68 -20.10
CA TYR A 514 22.25 9.07 -19.81
C TYR A 514 23.77 9.23 -19.70
N THR A 515 24.33 10.15 -20.49
CA THR A 515 25.74 10.52 -20.45
C THR A 515 25.85 12.02 -20.24
N ASP A 516 26.69 12.43 -19.30
CA ASP A 516 26.92 13.84 -19.00
C ASP A 516 28.34 14.25 -19.41
N PHE A 517 28.43 15.32 -20.19
CA PHE A 517 29.68 15.81 -20.74
C PHE A 517 30.30 16.90 -19.86
N PHE A 518 31.55 17.24 -20.10
CA PHE A 518 32.24 18.35 -19.44
C PHE A 518 32.80 19.26 -20.53
N SER A 519 31.93 20.06 -21.16
CA SER A 519 32.21 20.67 -22.47
C SER A 519 32.26 22.21 -22.51
N SER A 520 31.94 22.89 -21.42
CA SER A 520 32.02 24.35 -21.28
C SER A 520 33.44 24.79 -20.92
N ILE A 521 34.02 25.73 -21.69
CA ILE A 521 35.43 26.14 -21.47
C ILE A 521 35.62 26.89 -20.15
N HIS A 522 34.70 27.79 -19.81
CA HIS A 522 34.85 28.61 -18.62
C HIS A 522 34.67 27.77 -17.36
N HIS A 523 33.70 26.85 -17.37
CA HIS A 523 33.51 25.90 -16.28
C HIS A 523 34.74 25.00 -16.12
N ALA A 524 35.30 24.49 -17.23
CA ALA A 524 36.51 23.67 -17.18
C ALA A 524 37.72 24.40 -16.62
N ASN A 525 37.94 25.66 -17.05
CA ASN A 525 39.03 26.49 -16.51
C ASN A 525 38.83 26.77 -15.01
N ASN A 526 37.61 27.14 -14.59
CA ASN A 526 37.29 27.42 -13.19
C ASN A 526 37.57 26.20 -12.29
N CYS A 527 37.11 25.02 -12.71
CA CYS A 527 37.40 23.77 -11.99
C CYS A 527 38.90 23.45 -11.99
N GLY A 528 39.61 23.67 -13.09
CA GLY A 528 41.06 23.52 -13.16
C GLY A 528 41.79 24.36 -12.12
N VAL A 529 41.42 25.64 -12.00
CA VAL A 529 41.98 26.55 -10.98
C VAL A 529 41.65 26.06 -9.56
N LEU A 530 40.40 25.67 -9.31
CA LEU A 530 39.93 25.22 -8.00
C LEU A 530 40.62 23.95 -7.49
N PHE A 531 40.88 22.98 -8.39
CA PHE A 531 41.34 21.64 -7.98
C PHE A 531 42.82 21.38 -8.24
N LEU A 532 43.43 22.00 -9.24
CA LEU A 532 44.83 21.75 -9.62
C LEU A 532 45.79 22.86 -9.16
N GLY A 533 45.28 24.07 -8.94
CA GLY A 533 46.06 25.24 -8.53
C GLY A 533 46.83 25.90 -9.68
N GLY A 534 46.77 27.24 -9.75
CA GLY A 534 47.35 28.04 -10.84
C GLY A 534 46.32 28.46 -11.90
N SER A 535 46.62 29.51 -12.67
CA SER A 535 45.63 30.23 -13.50
C SER A 535 45.26 29.56 -14.84
N ASP A 536 45.84 28.40 -15.19
CA ASP A 536 45.73 27.86 -16.56
C ASP A 536 45.91 26.32 -16.68
N GLN A 537 45.51 25.54 -15.66
CA GLN A 537 45.64 24.08 -15.70
C GLN A 537 44.33 23.41 -16.11
N LEU A 538 44.16 23.12 -17.41
CA LEU A 538 43.24 22.08 -17.88
C LEU A 538 43.98 20.74 -17.93
N TRP A 539 43.26 19.64 -17.71
CA TRP A 539 43.83 18.31 -17.95
C TRP A 539 44.26 18.15 -19.41
N PRO A 540 45.41 17.48 -19.69
CA PRO A 540 45.98 17.43 -21.03
C PRO A 540 45.06 16.89 -22.13
N ASN A 541 44.10 16.03 -21.77
CA ASN A 541 43.14 15.42 -22.70
C ASN A 541 41.94 16.32 -23.03
N TRP A 542 41.59 17.29 -22.19
CA TRP A 542 40.31 17.99 -22.29
C TRP A 542 40.13 18.78 -23.60
N ARG A 543 41.21 19.42 -24.10
CA ARG A 543 41.20 20.11 -25.40
C ARG A 543 41.31 19.16 -26.61
N GLN A 544 41.51 17.86 -26.38
CA GLN A 544 41.72 16.86 -27.43
C GLN A 544 40.48 16.01 -27.70
N LEU A 545 39.63 15.81 -26.68
CA LEU A 545 38.40 15.02 -26.78
C LEU A 545 37.30 15.55 -25.83
N PRO A 546 36.02 15.43 -26.22
CA PRO A 546 34.89 15.64 -25.31
C PRO A 546 34.92 14.64 -24.15
N VAL A 547 35.16 15.12 -22.93
CA VAL A 547 35.19 14.27 -21.73
C VAL A 547 33.77 14.11 -21.20
N ALA A 548 33.42 12.90 -20.76
CA ALA A 548 32.10 12.59 -20.21
C ALA A 548 32.15 11.46 -19.18
N TYR A 549 31.09 11.31 -18.41
CA TYR A 549 30.82 10.18 -17.52
C TYR A 549 29.38 9.71 -17.64
N HIS A 550 29.11 8.47 -17.24
CA HIS A 550 27.75 7.93 -17.27
C HIS A 550 26.95 8.40 -16.07
N GLY A 551 25.82 9.04 -16.35
CA GLY A 551 24.84 9.40 -15.35
C GLY A 551 23.84 8.26 -15.10
N ARG A 552 23.07 8.39 -14.03
CA ARG A 552 22.06 7.39 -13.66
C ARG A 552 20.73 7.71 -14.36
N ALA A 553 20.46 7.08 -15.50
CA ALA A 553 19.22 7.32 -16.27
C ALA A 553 17.93 7.17 -15.44
N SER A 554 17.89 6.21 -14.49
CA SER A 554 16.74 6.00 -13.61
C SER A 554 16.50 7.12 -12.57
N SER A 555 17.45 8.04 -12.42
CA SER A 555 17.36 9.18 -11.50
C SER A 555 17.04 10.48 -12.24
N VAL A 556 16.83 10.44 -13.56
CA VAL A 556 16.31 11.58 -14.31
C VAL A 556 14.83 11.72 -14.02
N VAL A 557 14.42 12.91 -13.59
CA VAL A 557 13.06 13.22 -13.14
C VAL A 557 12.53 14.48 -13.84
N PRO A 558 11.20 14.61 -14.04
CA PRO A 558 10.66 15.80 -14.67
C PRO A 558 10.71 17.00 -13.73
N SER A 559 10.75 18.20 -14.30
CA SER A 559 10.61 19.48 -13.60
C SER A 559 9.44 19.48 -12.62
N GLY A 560 9.64 20.07 -11.44
CA GLY A 560 8.70 20.07 -10.33
C GLY A 560 8.83 18.88 -9.38
N THR A 561 9.70 17.91 -9.70
CA THR A 561 10.04 16.83 -8.76
C THR A 561 10.89 17.37 -7.61
N GLU A 562 10.54 16.99 -6.38
CA GLU A 562 11.29 17.37 -5.20
C GLU A 562 12.62 16.60 -5.11
N ILE A 563 13.68 17.30 -4.72
CA ILE A 563 15.04 16.78 -4.70
C ILE A 563 15.44 16.54 -3.26
N ARG A 564 15.55 15.27 -2.91
CA ARG A 564 15.91 14.87 -1.55
C ARG A 564 17.40 15.10 -1.33
N ARG A 565 17.75 15.78 -0.23
CA ARG A 565 19.14 15.95 0.17
C ARG A 565 19.82 14.58 0.28
N PRO A 566 20.89 14.31 -0.49
CA PRO A 566 21.51 12.99 -0.52
C PRO A 566 22.32 12.76 0.75
N TRP A 567 22.41 11.50 1.15
CA TRP A 567 23.29 11.03 2.21
C TRP A 567 24.42 10.22 1.59
N GLY A 568 25.62 10.36 2.14
CA GLY A 568 26.79 9.63 1.65
C GLY A 568 27.98 9.76 2.57
N GLN A 569 29.06 9.09 2.19
CA GLN A 569 30.33 9.23 2.90
C GLN A 569 31.02 10.52 2.46
N THR A 570 31.49 11.29 3.44
CA THR A 570 32.31 12.48 3.24
C THR A 570 33.57 12.35 4.08
N LYS A 571 34.63 13.03 3.67
CA LYS A 571 35.84 13.16 4.49
C LYS A 571 36.33 14.60 4.43
N ALA A 572 36.34 15.25 5.59
CA ALA A 572 36.93 16.58 5.73
C ALA A 572 38.46 16.48 5.72
N ASP A 573 39.14 17.49 5.17
CA ASP A 573 40.60 17.47 4.98
C ASP A 573 41.38 17.40 6.31
N ASP A 574 40.75 17.82 7.40
CA ASP A 574 41.29 17.91 8.76
C ASP A 574 40.89 16.73 9.68
N VAL A 575 40.10 15.77 9.19
CA VAL A 575 39.64 14.61 9.98
C VAL A 575 40.23 13.31 9.43
N ALA A 576 40.76 12.47 10.32
CA ALA A 576 41.43 11.22 9.95
C ALA A 576 40.45 10.18 9.35
N GLU A 577 39.26 10.06 9.94
CA GLU A 577 38.25 9.07 9.58
C GLU A 577 37.11 9.69 8.74
N PRO A 578 36.57 8.98 7.73
CA PRO A 578 35.40 9.43 6.98
C PRO A 578 34.13 9.39 7.83
N ALA A 579 33.16 10.26 7.52
CA ALA A 579 31.85 10.32 8.14
C ALA A 579 30.75 9.94 7.14
N PHE A 580 29.64 9.39 7.61
CA PHE A 580 28.43 9.16 6.80
C PHE A 580 27.30 10.07 7.29
N GLY A 581 26.64 10.78 6.38
CA GLY A 581 25.56 11.69 6.73
C GLY A 581 25.01 12.47 5.54
N ALA A 582 24.08 13.38 5.82
CA ALA A 582 23.51 14.28 4.82
C ALA A 582 24.58 15.22 4.23
N SER A 583 24.54 15.42 2.91
CA SER A 583 25.42 16.35 2.20
C SER A 583 25.19 17.78 2.66
N LYS A 584 26.29 18.48 2.99
CA LYS A 584 26.31 19.90 3.32
C LYS A 584 26.59 20.79 2.11
N CYS A 585 26.96 20.18 0.98
CA CYS A 585 27.41 20.87 -0.22
C CYS A 585 26.57 20.46 -1.44
N VAL A 586 25.24 20.59 -1.32
CA VAL A 586 24.30 20.38 -2.45
C VAL A 586 24.37 21.56 -3.40
N ASP A 587 24.50 21.25 -4.68
CA ASP A 587 24.76 22.18 -5.76
C ASP A 587 23.77 21.95 -6.90
N PHE A 588 23.44 23.03 -7.62
CA PHE A 588 22.77 22.96 -8.91
C PHE A 588 23.82 23.06 -10.01
N GLU A 589 23.51 22.49 -11.17
CA GLU A 589 24.34 22.65 -12.37
C GLU A 589 23.45 23.17 -13.50
N LEU A 590 23.78 24.36 -14.01
CA LEU A 590 23.08 24.96 -15.14
C LEU A 590 23.48 24.24 -16.43
N GLU A 591 22.61 23.35 -16.91
CA GLU A 591 22.89 22.53 -18.07
C GLU A 591 21.77 22.56 -19.11
N MET A 592 22.12 22.10 -20.31
CA MET A 592 21.16 21.67 -21.31
C MET A 592 21.43 20.24 -21.69
N ALA A 593 20.41 19.51 -22.11
CA ALA A 593 20.56 18.16 -22.61
C ALA A 593 19.85 18.00 -23.94
N PHE A 594 20.28 17.04 -24.76
CA PHE A 594 19.63 16.72 -26.02
C PHE A 594 19.26 15.24 -26.09
N PHE A 595 18.12 14.99 -26.75
CA PHE A 595 17.66 13.64 -27.03
C PHE A 595 18.21 13.13 -28.36
N VAL A 596 18.74 11.92 -28.33
CA VAL A 596 19.09 11.18 -29.54
C VAL A 596 17.81 10.77 -30.28
N GLY A 597 17.82 10.92 -31.60
CA GLY A 597 16.74 10.54 -32.50
C GLY A 597 17.23 9.77 -33.74
N GLY A 598 16.27 9.35 -34.54
CA GLY A 598 16.46 8.52 -35.72
C GLY A 598 16.57 7.03 -35.39
N PRO A 599 16.84 6.19 -36.41
CA PRO A 599 17.02 4.75 -36.24
C PRO A 599 18.16 4.40 -35.26
N PRO A 600 18.04 3.35 -34.43
CA PRO A 600 19.13 2.95 -33.54
C PRO A 600 20.38 2.56 -34.34
N THR A 601 21.56 2.88 -33.82
CA THR A 601 22.82 2.36 -34.37
C THR A 601 23.03 0.92 -33.90
N LYS A 602 23.69 0.09 -34.71
CA LYS A 602 24.07 -1.26 -34.29
C LYS A 602 25.36 -1.21 -33.48
N LEU A 603 25.56 -2.21 -32.63
CA LEU A 603 26.83 -2.37 -31.92
C LEU A 603 27.99 -2.47 -32.93
N GLY A 604 29.03 -1.68 -32.71
CA GLY A 604 30.18 -1.55 -33.61
C GLY A 604 30.04 -0.46 -34.69
N GLU A 605 28.85 0.13 -34.87
CA GLU A 605 28.65 1.27 -35.77
C GLU A 605 28.97 2.59 -35.07
N THR A 606 29.53 3.54 -35.82
CA THR A 606 29.83 4.90 -35.36
C THR A 606 28.92 5.90 -36.09
N ILE A 607 28.73 7.09 -35.52
CA ILE A 607 28.03 8.18 -36.20
C ILE A 607 29.08 9.16 -36.76
N PRO A 608 29.16 9.35 -38.08
CA PRO A 608 30.00 10.38 -38.68
C PRO A 608 29.57 11.80 -38.27
N ILE A 609 30.52 12.73 -38.20
CA ILE A 609 30.27 14.12 -37.79
C ILE A 609 29.28 14.84 -38.72
N GLU A 610 29.24 14.46 -40.00
CA GLU A 610 28.34 14.98 -41.01
C GLU A 610 26.89 14.53 -40.78
N GLU A 611 26.68 13.35 -40.18
CA GLU A 611 25.35 12.79 -39.91
C GLU A 611 24.81 13.14 -38.52
N ALA A 612 25.66 13.67 -37.63
CA ALA A 612 25.31 13.92 -36.23
C ALA A 612 24.06 14.80 -36.06
N SER A 613 23.87 15.82 -36.91
CA SER A 613 22.71 16.73 -36.83
C SER A 613 21.38 16.08 -37.25
N GLU A 614 21.42 14.92 -37.90
CA GLU A 614 20.24 14.10 -38.22
C GLU A 614 19.85 13.16 -37.06
N ARG A 615 20.74 13.02 -36.07
CA ARG A 615 20.61 12.14 -34.91
C ARG A 615 20.27 12.89 -33.62
N ILE A 616 20.15 14.21 -33.67
CA ILE A 616 19.77 15.06 -32.53
C ILE A 616 18.33 15.53 -32.75
N PHE A 617 17.41 15.04 -31.93
CA PHE A 617 15.98 15.34 -32.06
C PHE A 617 15.65 16.76 -31.57
N GLY A 618 16.13 17.11 -30.38
CA GLY A 618 15.86 18.38 -29.73
C GLY A 618 16.48 18.48 -28.36
N MET A 619 16.38 19.66 -27.75
CA MET A 619 17.03 20.04 -26.50
C MET A 619 16.02 20.31 -25.38
N VAL A 620 16.44 20.07 -24.14
CA VAL A 620 15.75 20.38 -22.88
C VAL A 620 16.69 21.14 -21.95
N LEU A 621 16.13 21.86 -20.98
CA LEU A 621 16.91 22.34 -19.84
C LEU A 621 17.19 21.17 -18.90
N MET A 622 18.35 21.16 -18.26
CA MET A 622 18.74 20.14 -17.31
C MET A 622 19.39 20.79 -16.08
N ASN A 623 19.07 20.26 -14.90
CA ASN A 623 19.78 20.52 -13.66
C ASN A 623 20.34 19.21 -13.12
N ASP A 624 21.67 19.06 -13.16
CA ASP A 624 22.35 17.88 -12.63
C ASP A 624 22.79 18.09 -11.18
N TRP A 625 21.94 17.66 -10.26
CA TRP A 625 22.14 17.95 -8.84
C TRP A 625 23.39 17.24 -8.31
N SER A 626 24.22 17.99 -7.60
CA SER A 626 25.54 17.53 -7.19
C SER A 626 25.73 17.67 -5.69
N ALA A 627 26.18 16.61 -5.03
CA ALA A 627 26.61 16.65 -3.63
C ALA A 627 28.13 16.69 -3.57
N ARG A 628 28.69 17.91 -3.57
CA ARG A 628 30.13 18.14 -3.80
C ARG A 628 31.04 17.54 -2.74
N ASP A 629 30.57 17.45 -1.51
CA ASP A 629 31.30 16.85 -0.39
C ASP A 629 31.38 15.31 -0.48
N ILE A 630 30.29 14.66 -0.90
CA ILE A 630 30.26 13.21 -1.18
C ILE A 630 31.12 12.94 -2.43
N GLN A 631 30.89 13.70 -3.49
CA GLN A 631 31.61 13.61 -4.76
C GLN A 631 33.13 13.72 -4.56
N LYS A 632 33.60 14.69 -3.78
CA LYS A 632 35.02 14.90 -3.50
C LYS A 632 35.69 13.65 -2.91
N TRP A 633 35.02 12.97 -1.98
CA TRP A 633 35.59 11.81 -1.30
C TRP A 633 35.59 10.54 -2.17
N GLU A 634 34.51 10.30 -2.92
CA GLU A 634 34.37 9.06 -3.71
C GLU A 634 35.11 9.08 -5.05
N SER A 635 35.42 10.27 -5.59
CA SER A 635 35.93 10.40 -6.96
C SER A 635 37.35 9.86 -7.17
N VAL A 636 38.01 9.34 -6.13
CA VAL A 636 39.38 8.84 -6.20
C VAL A 636 39.39 7.30 -6.30
N PRO A 637 39.89 6.69 -7.39
CA PRO A 637 40.43 7.29 -8.62
C PRO A 637 39.43 7.36 -9.80
N LEU A 638 38.16 6.97 -9.62
CA LEU A 638 37.26 6.63 -10.73
C LEU A 638 36.24 7.71 -11.12
N GLY A 639 36.26 8.89 -10.50
CA GLY A 639 35.31 9.97 -10.77
C GLY A 639 33.97 9.84 -10.02
N PRO A 640 33.00 10.74 -10.30
CA PRO A 640 31.78 10.87 -9.51
C PRO A 640 30.88 9.64 -9.60
N PHE A 641 30.18 9.32 -8.50
CA PHE A 641 29.22 8.22 -8.43
C PHE A 641 27.97 8.59 -7.61
N LEU A 642 27.95 8.33 -6.29
CA LEU A 642 26.78 8.60 -5.45
C LEU A 642 26.45 10.08 -5.36
N GLY A 643 27.46 10.95 -5.38
CA GLY A 643 27.31 12.41 -5.35
C GLY A 643 26.60 13.00 -6.58
N LYS A 644 26.38 12.20 -7.63
CA LYS A 644 25.71 12.57 -8.89
C LYS A 644 24.49 11.71 -9.23
N SER A 645 24.27 10.61 -8.50
CA SER A 645 23.23 9.62 -8.86
C SER A 645 21.85 9.84 -8.22
N PHE A 646 21.71 10.83 -7.34
CA PHE A 646 20.51 11.01 -6.50
C PHE A 646 19.39 11.80 -7.18
N GLY A 647 19.69 12.57 -8.24
CA GLY A 647 18.67 13.25 -9.01
C GLY A 647 19.23 14.12 -10.12
N THR A 648 18.63 14.03 -11.30
CA THR A 648 18.84 14.96 -12.42
C THR A 648 17.46 15.44 -12.86
N THR A 649 17.21 16.74 -12.90
CA THR A 649 15.90 17.29 -13.30
C THR A 649 15.97 17.78 -14.74
N ILE A 650 14.94 17.52 -15.56
CA ILE A 650 14.83 18.10 -16.90
C ILE A 650 13.52 18.85 -17.12
N SER A 651 13.52 19.87 -17.98
CA SER A 651 12.26 20.49 -18.42
C SER A 651 11.43 19.51 -19.25
N PRO A 652 10.08 19.57 -19.15
CA PRO A 652 9.22 18.59 -19.81
C PRO A 652 9.02 18.87 -21.31
N TRP A 653 9.60 19.96 -21.84
CA TRP A 653 9.40 20.42 -23.21
C TRP A 653 10.66 20.23 -24.04
N VAL A 654 10.59 19.32 -25.02
CA VAL A 654 11.68 19.11 -25.97
C VAL A 654 11.57 20.13 -27.10
N ILE A 655 12.54 21.03 -27.20
CA ILE A 655 12.61 22.02 -28.27
C ILE A 655 13.36 21.42 -29.45
N THR A 656 12.64 21.16 -30.55
CA THR A 656 13.19 20.54 -31.76
C THR A 656 14.32 21.37 -32.37
N MET A 657 15.32 20.74 -32.98
CA MET A 657 16.43 21.46 -33.62
C MET A 657 15.98 22.42 -34.73
N ASP A 658 14.92 22.11 -35.48
CA ASP A 658 14.36 23.03 -36.49
C ASP A 658 13.73 24.30 -35.87
N ALA A 659 13.35 24.26 -34.60
CA ALA A 659 12.92 25.46 -33.88
C ALA A 659 14.11 26.37 -33.50
N LEU A 660 15.28 25.76 -33.25
CA LEU A 660 16.50 26.44 -32.84
C LEU A 660 17.36 26.92 -34.02
N ALA A 661 17.08 26.43 -35.23
CA ALA A 661 17.84 26.77 -36.44
C ALA A 661 18.06 28.28 -36.68
N PRO A 662 17.08 29.18 -36.42
CA PRO A 662 17.29 30.63 -36.57
C PRO A 662 18.31 31.25 -35.60
N PHE A 663 18.68 30.54 -34.54
CA PHE A 663 19.55 31.01 -33.46
C PHE A 663 20.93 30.34 -33.48
N ILE A 664 21.26 29.67 -34.58
CA ILE A 664 22.59 29.10 -34.79
C ILE A 664 23.60 30.24 -34.94
N ILE A 665 24.74 30.09 -34.26
CA ILE A 665 25.88 31.00 -34.28
C ILE A 665 27.17 30.22 -34.58
N ASP A 666 28.24 30.95 -34.89
CA ASP A 666 29.55 30.37 -35.13
C ASP A 666 30.07 29.56 -33.93
N ASN A 667 30.78 28.47 -34.21
CA ASN A 667 31.40 27.64 -33.19
C ASN A 667 32.53 28.42 -32.49
N MET A 668 32.76 28.15 -31.21
CA MET A 668 33.96 28.68 -30.55
C MET A 668 35.23 28.19 -31.22
N LYS A 669 36.26 29.05 -31.24
CA LYS A 669 37.56 28.70 -31.80
C LYS A 669 38.24 27.64 -30.91
N GLN A 670 38.49 26.47 -31.49
CA GLN A 670 39.18 25.36 -30.82
C GLN A 670 40.68 25.38 -31.15
N ASP A 671 41.51 25.46 -30.10
CA ASP A 671 42.98 25.35 -30.16
C ASP A 671 43.46 24.31 -29.14
N PRO A 672 44.15 23.22 -29.55
CA PRO A 672 44.47 22.85 -30.93
C PRO A 672 43.23 22.48 -31.76
N SER A 673 43.40 22.43 -33.09
CA SER A 673 42.32 22.00 -33.99
C SER A 673 41.90 20.56 -33.67
N PRO A 674 40.58 20.24 -33.66
CA PRO A 674 40.11 18.88 -33.39
C PRO A 674 40.65 17.84 -34.36
N LEU A 675 40.73 16.60 -33.89
CA LEU A 675 41.06 15.45 -34.74
C LEU A 675 40.05 15.29 -35.89
N PRO A 676 40.44 14.66 -37.02
CA PRO A 676 39.60 14.59 -38.22
C PRO A 676 38.17 14.08 -38.00
N TYR A 677 37.95 13.12 -37.10
CA TYR A 677 36.63 12.56 -36.83
C TYR A 677 35.69 13.49 -36.04
N LEU A 678 36.22 14.55 -35.42
CA LEU A 678 35.46 15.57 -34.69
C LEU A 678 35.45 16.92 -35.40
N LYS A 679 36.22 17.07 -36.48
CA LYS A 679 36.37 18.34 -37.18
C LYS A 679 35.14 18.60 -38.05
N HIS A 680 34.55 19.79 -37.91
CA HIS A 680 33.51 20.28 -38.80
C HIS A 680 33.57 21.81 -38.89
N ASP A 681 33.25 22.36 -40.07
CA ASP A 681 33.36 23.80 -40.35
C ASP A 681 31.99 24.51 -40.35
N ASP A 682 30.88 23.76 -40.30
CA ASP A 682 29.53 24.31 -40.21
C ASP A 682 29.22 24.87 -38.81
N ALA A 683 28.60 26.05 -38.75
CA ALA A 683 28.10 26.65 -37.52
C ALA A 683 27.04 25.74 -36.89
N TYR A 684 27.27 25.33 -35.64
CA TYR A 684 26.37 24.46 -34.89
C TYR A 684 26.46 24.71 -33.37
N ASN A 685 26.62 25.98 -33.01
CA ASN A 685 26.47 26.49 -31.66
C ASN A 685 25.23 27.38 -31.60
N PHE A 686 24.72 27.73 -30.42
CA PHE A 686 23.41 28.39 -30.30
C PHE A 686 23.45 29.58 -29.35
N ASP A 687 22.76 30.66 -29.72
CA ASP A 687 22.50 31.79 -28.84
C ASP A 687 21.25 31.51 -27.99
N ILE A 688 21.47 30.82 -26.85
CA ILE A 688 20.41 30.48 -25.89
C ILE A 688 20.75 31.15 -24.58
N TYR A 689 19.91 32.10 -24.18
CA TYR A 689 20.00 32.76 -22.89
C TYR A 689 19.57 31.81 -21.78
N LEU A 690 20.36 31.77 -20.71
CA LEU A 690 20.15 30.89 -19.58
C LEU A 690 20.14 31.70 -18.29
N GLU A 691 19.21 31.42 -17.39
CA GLU A 691 19.07 32.08 -16.10
C GLU A 691 18.75 31.07 -15.01
N VAL A 692 19.35 31.27 -13.83
CA VAL A 692 19.04 30.51 -12.61
C VAL A 692 18.51 31.45 -11.54
N THR A 693 17.35 31.10 -10.99
CA THR A 693 16.82 31.74 -9.79
C THR A 693 16.82 30.77 -8.62
N ILE A 694 17.06 31.32 -7.42
CA ILE A 694 16.81 30.64 -6.15
C ILE A 694 15.68 31.38 -5.45
N LYS A 695 14.66 30.64 -5.05
CA LYS A 695 13.58 31.11 -4.18
C LYS A 695 13.82 30.55 -2.78
N PRO A 696 14.21 31.39 -1.80
CA PRO A 696 14.42 30.97 -0.41
C PRO A 696 13.14 30.46 0.24
N GLU A 697 13.31 29.60 1.25
CA GLU A 697 12.21 29.20 2.14
C GLU A 697 11.47 30.43 2.72
N GLY A 698 10.14 30.41 2.63
CA GLY A 698 9.27 31.47 3.16
C GLY A 698 9.24 32.77 2.36
N SER A 699 10.00 32.88 1.26
CA SER A 699 9.91 33.99 0.31
C SER A 699 8.93 33.65 -0.82
N ASP A 700 8.26 34.64 -1.38
CA ASP A 700 7.51 34.52 -2.65
C ASP A 700 8.25 35.08 -3.86
N VAL A 701 9.49 35.54 -3.66
CA VAL A 701 10.29 36.21 -4.68
C VAL A 701 11.44 35.31 -5.13
N ASP A 702 11.57 35.16 -6.45
CA ASP A 702 12.72 34.55 -7.11
C ASP A 702 13.90 35.52 -7.15
N HIS A 703 15.10 35.06 -6.76
CA HIS A 703 16.33 35.85 -6.87
C HIS A 703 17.27 35.25 -7.91
N VAL A 704 17.67 36.05 -8.90
CA VAL A 704 18.61 35.64 -9.94
C VAL A 704 20.01 35.50 -9.34
N VAL A 705 20.61 34.33 -9.49
CA VAL A 705 21.97 34.03 -9.01
C VAL A 705 22.98 33.83 -10.13
N CYS A 706 22.51 33.47 -11.34
CA CYS A 706 23.36 33.30 -12.51
C CYS A 706 22.60 33.67 -13.79
N ARG A 707 23.29 34.35 -14.72
CA ARG A 707 22.89 34.51 -16.12
C ARG A 707 24.03 34.10 -17.03
N SER A 708 23.82 33.08 -17.83
CA SER A 708 24.81 32.52 -18.75
C SER A 708 24.22 32.38 -20.15
N ASN A 709 24.98 31.77 -21.06
CA ASN A 709 24.53 31.52 -22.41
C ASN A 709 25.16 30.24 -22.98
N PHE A 710 24.38 29.47 -23.73
CA PHE A 710 24.85 28.22 -24.35
C PHE A 710 26.01 28.42 -25.35
N LYS A 711 26.24 29.64 -25.86
CA LYS A 711 27.36 29.94 -26.76
C LYS A 711 28.75 29.63 -26.19
N TYR A 712 28.87 29.50 -24.87
CA TYR A 712 30.13 29.22 -24.18
C TYR A 712 30.58 27.74 -24.23
N MET A 713 29.87 26.90 -24.99
CA MET A 713 30.24 25.51 -25.25
C MET A 713 31.46 25.39 -26.17
N TYR A 714 32.53 24.75 -25.68
CA TYR A 714 33.74 24.48 -26.47
C TYR A 714 33.55 23.31 -27.40
N TRP A 715 33.03 22.19 -26.88
CA TRP A 715 32.66 21.02 -27.68
C TRP A 715 31.20 21.13 -28.11
N THR A 716 30.94 21.11 -29.41
CA THR A 716 29.58 21.15 -29.96
C THR A 716 28.83 19.87 -29.64
N ILE A 717 27.49 19.92 -29.59
CA ILE A 717 26.68 18.72 -29.34
C ILE A 717 26.82 17.65 -30.45
N LYS A 718 27.24 18.05 -31.67
CA LYS A 718 27.65 17.10 -32.73
C LYS A 718 28.90 16.34 -32.30
N GLN A 719 29.92 17.05 -31.83
CA GLN A 719 31.19 16.46 -31.39
C GLN A 719 30.98 15.54 -30.17
N GLN A 720 30.12 15.94 -29.23
CA GLN A 720 29.75 15.12 -28.07
C GLN A 720 29.15 13.77 -28.51
N LEU A 721 28.14 13.78 -29.38
CA LEU A 721 27.49 12.57 -29.89
C LEU A 721 28.45 11.66 -30.69
N VAL A 722 29.27 12.26 -31.56
CA VAL A 722 30.22 11.52 -32.40
C VAL A 722 31.32 10.90 -31.56
N HIS A 723 31.84 11.62 -30.56
CA HIS A 723 32.80 11.05 -29.64
C HIS A 723 32.21 9.89 -28.83
N HIS A 724 30.97 10.02 -28.36
CA HIS A 724 30.29 8.95 -27.60
C HIS A 724 30.18 7.63 -28.38
N THR A 725 30.01 7.71 -29.70
CA THR A 725 29.83 6.52 -30.56
C THR A 725 31.11 6.05 -31.24
N CYS A 726 32.24 6.76 -31.09
CA CYS A 726 33.45 6.52 -31.89
C CYS A 726 34.09 5.15 -31.64
N ASN A 727 33.84 4.55 -30.47
CA ASN A 727 34.31 3.21 -30.11
C ASN A 727 33.35 2.09 -30.55
N GLY A 728 32.25 2.42 -31.25
CA GLY A 728 31.22 1.47 -31.66
C GLY A 728 30.10 1.28 -30.64
N CYS A 729 29.95 2.17 -29.65
CA CYS A 729 28.81 2.16 -28.74
C CYS A 729 27.50 2.41 -29.51
N ASN A 730 26.51 1.53 -29.33
CA ASN A 730 25.20 1.71 -29.93
C ASN A 730 24.38 2.74 -29.13
N ILE A 731 23.61 3.55 -29.85
CA ILE A 731 22.66 4.53 -29.28
C ILE A 731 21.26 4.30 -29.85
N ARG A 732 20.25 4.70 -29.09
CA ARG A 732 18.84 4.57 -29.46
C ARG A 732 18.09 5.88 -29.28
N ALA A 733 16.96 5.98 -29.97
CA ALA A 733 16.06 7.10 -29.81
C ALA A 733 15.55 7.21 -28.36
N GLY A 734 15.71 8.39 -27.77
CA GLY A 734 15.37 8.68 -26.38
C GLY A 734 16.53 8.60 -25.38
N ASP A 735 17.74 8.19 -25.80
CA ASP A 735 18.93 8.39 -24.96
C ASP A 735 19.20 9.89 -24.76
N LEU A 736 19.66 10.25 -23.56
CA LEU A 736 19.86 11.64 -23.14
C LEU A 736 21.36 11.96 -23.03
N MET A 737 21.76 13.09 -23.59
CA MET A 737 23.14 13.59 -23.54
C MET A 737 23.17 14.98 -22.88
N GLY A 738 23.79 15.08 -21.70
CA GLY A 738 24.00 16.32 -20.95
C GLY A 738 25.16 17.14 -21.48
N SER A 739 25.08 18.46 -21.44
CA SER A 739 26.14 19.35 -21.91
C SER A 739 27.33 19.43 -20.95
N GLY A 740 27.11 19.15 -19.66
CA GLY A 740 27.91 19.68 -18.57
C GLY A 740 27.53 21.11 -18.22
N THR A 741 27.96 21.53 -17.03
CA THR A 741 27.69 22.86 -16.48
C THR A 741 28.15 23.98 -17.42
N ILE A 742 27.25 24.90 -17.72
CA ILE A 742 27.46 26.00 -18.65
C ILE A 742 27.80 27.28 -17.86
N SER A 743 29.04 27.76 -18.02
CA SER A 743 29.53 28.98 -17.38
C SER A 743 30.04 29.96 -18.43
N GLY A 744 29.92 31.26 -18.14
CA GLY A 744 30.50 32.33 -18.93
C GLY A 744 31.77 32.92 -18.31
N PRO A 745 32.32 33.97 -18.94
CA PRO A 745 33.59 34.59 -18.54
C PRO A 745 33.50 35.43 -17.25
N GLU A 746 32.30 35.83 -16.83
CA GLU A 746 32.08 36.69 -15.65
C GLU A 746 31.56 35.88 -14.45
N GLU A 747 31.88 36.30 -13.22
CA GLU A 747 31.40 35.60 -12.00
C GLU A 747 29.86 35.47 -11.94
N SER A 748 29.14 36.48 -12.44
CA SER A 748 27.67 36.48 -12.56
C SER A 748 27.10 35.45 -13.54
N SER A 749 27.97 34.82 -14.33
CA SER A 749 27.64 33.84 -15.36
C SER A 749 28.13 32.42 -15.04
N PHE A 750 28.57 32.18 -13.80
CA PHE A 750 29.00 30.86 -13.34
C PHE A 750 27.80 29.93 -13.10
N GLY A 751 27.81 28.77 -13.73
CA GLY A 751 26.67 27.86 -13.85
C GLY A 751 26.42 26.95 -12.65
N SER A 752 27.16 27.09 -11.55
CA SER A 752 27.03 26.23 -10.37
C SER A 752 27.34 26.98 -9.07
N MET A 753 26.79 26.53 -7.93
CA MET A 753 27.20 27.01 -6.61
C MET A 753 28.67 26.68 -6.32
N LEU A 754 29.21 25.58 -6.86
CA LEU A 754 30.64 25.29 -6.77
C LEU A 754 31.48 26.47 -7.28
N GLU A 755 31.13 27.05 -8.42
CA GLU A 755 31.85 28.20 -8.97
C GLU A 755 31.46 29.52 -8.30
N LEU A 756 30.16 29.78 -8.12
CA LEU A 756 29.66 31.04 -7.54
C LEU A 756 30.17 31.27 -6.11
N SER A 757 30.21 30.21 -5.30
CA SER A 757 30.74 30.27 -3.93
C SER A 757 32.24 30.02 -3.86
N TRP A 758 32.89 29.72 -4.98
CA TRP A 758 34.29 29.29 -5.03
C TRP A 758 34.54 28.13 -4.05
N ASN A 759 33.81 27.03 -4.22
CA ASN A 759 33.80 25.85 -3.37
C ASN A 759 33.56 26.15 -1.87
N GLY A 760 32.61 27.04 -1.59
CA GLY A 760 32.23 27.45 -0.23
C GLY A 760 33.18 28.44 0.44
N MET A 761 34.19 28.97 -0.27
CA MET A 761 35.11 29.99 0.24
C MET A 761 34.47 31.39 0.28
N LYS A 762 33.56 31.70 -0.65
CA LYS A 762 32.79 32.94 -0.76
C LYS A 762 31.30 32.65 -0.48
N THR A 763 30.53 33.71 -0.26
CA THR A 763 29.06 33.65 -0.14
C THR A 763 28.39 34.32 -1.34
N VAL A 764 27.25 33.76 -1.76
CA VAL A 764 26.40 34.24 -2.85
C VAL A 764 25.16 34.90 -2.25
N ALA A 765 24.81 36.11 -2.71
CA ALA A 765 23.62 36.81 -2.23
C ALA A 765 22.33 36.23 -2.85
N VAL A 766 21.32 35.99 -2.01
CA VAL A 766 19.98 35.52 -2.40
C VAL A 766 18.97 36.35 -1.62
N GLY A 767 18.57 37.49 -2.18
CA GLY A 767 17.80 38.51 -1.45
C GLY A 767 18.60 39.08 -0.28
N ASP A 768 17.98 39.14 0.90
CA ASP A 768 18.64 39.58 2.14
C ASP A 768 19.46 38.46 2.83
N GLN A 769 19.48 37.26 2.25
CA GLN A 769 20.22 36.11 2.77
C GLN A 769 21.44 35.79 1.91
N THR A 770 22.32 34.92 2.42
CA THR A 770 23.46 34.42 1.66
C THR A 770 23.47 32.89 1.62
N ARG A 771 24.15 32.32 0.62
CA ARG A 771 24.35 30.88 0.42
C ARG A 771 25.81 30.58 0.11
N LYS A 772 26.27 29.41 0.57
CA LYS A 772 27.51 28.78 0.07
C LYS A 772 27.19 27.61 -0.86
N PHE A 773 26.17 26.85 -0.47
CA PHE A 773 25.53 25.79 -1.22
C PHE A 773 24.02 25.89 -0.99
N ILE A 774 23.23 25.05 -1.66
CA ILE A 774 21.77 25.10 -1.60
C ILE A 774 21.26 24.63 -0.24
N ASN A 775 20.45 25.47 0.41
CA ASN A 775 19.84 25.15 1.68
C ASN A 775 18.60 24.26 1.47
N ASP A 776 18.14 23.67 2.56
CA ASP A 776 16.85 22.99 2.55
C ASP A 776 15.72 23.98 2.33
N ASN A 777 14.68 23.50 1.65
CA ASN A 777 13.51 24.23 1.19
C ASN A 777 13.77 25.36 0.20
N ASP A 778 15.03 25.63 -0.17
CA ASP A 778 15.34 26.46 -1.33
C ASP A 778 14.82 25.76 -2.60
N GLU A 779 14.26 26.56 -3.48
CA GLU A 779 13.81 26.11 -4.78
C GLU A 779 14.67 26.73 -5.88
N VAL A 780 15.25 25.88 -6.71
CA VAL A 780 16.09 26.30 -7.83
C VAL A 780 15.28 26.17 -9.11
N THR A 781 15.21 27.25 -9.89
CA THR A 781 14.54 27.27 -11.19
C THR A 781 15.50 27.73 -12.28
N LEU A 782 15.72 26.86 -13.26
CA LEU A 782 16.46 27.14 -14.48
C LEU A 782 15.47 27.56 -15.58
N ARG A 783 15.80 28.65 -16.28
CA ARG A 783 15.04 29.16 -17.42
C ARG A 783 15.97 29.33 -18.61
N GLY A 784 15.45 29.01 -19.79
CA GLY A 784 16.19 29.07 -21.05
C GLY A 784 15.33 29.60 -22.17
N TRP A 785 15.90 30.45 -23.02
CA TRP A 785 15.18 30.99 -24.18
C TRP A 785 16.07 31.51 -25.30
N CYS A 786 15.47 31.58 -26.49
CA CYS A 786 16.01 32.28 -27.65
C CYS A 786 15.15 33.52 -27.94
N GLU A 787 15.79 34.62 -28.35
CA GLU A 787 15.10 35.87 -28.71
C GLU A 787 15.09 36.08 -30.22
N GLY A 788 13.90 36.06 -30.83
CA GLY A 788 13.68 36.40 -32.22
C GLY A 788 13.01 37.76 -32.38
N HIS A 789 12.88 38.24 -33.62
CA HIS A 789 12.20 39.51 -33.91
C HIS A 789 10.70 39.45 -33.57
N GLY A 790 10.34 39.90 -32.37
CA GLY A 790 8.95 39.96 -31.89
C GLY A 790 8.41 38.65 -31.30
N TYR A 791 9.25 37.64 -31.06
CA TYR A 791 8.85 36.38 -30.44
C TYR A 791 9.98 35.76 -29.62
N ARG A 792 9.62 34.86 -28.69
CA ARG A 792 10.54 34.12 -27.83
C ARG A 792 10.27 32.63 -27.91
N ILE A 793 11.31 31.82 -28.04
CA ILE A 793 11.22 30.36 -27.88
C ILE A 793 11.73 30.01 -26.49
N GLY A 794 10.85 29.53 -25.61
CA GLY A 794 11.19 29.13 -24.26
C GLY A 794 11.27 27.62 -24.11
N PHE A 795 12.14 27.15 -23.23
CA PHE A 795 12.31 25.73 -22.90
C PHE A 795 11.40 25.26 -21.73
N GLY A 796 10.52 26.14 -21.27
CA GLY A 796 9.83 26.00 -19.99
C GLY A 796 10.77 26.21 -18.80
N GLU A 797 10.32 25.76 -17.64
CA GLU A 797 11.11 25.83 -16.39
C GLU A 797 11.62 24.45 -16.03
N CYS A 798 12.88 24.36 -15.61
CA CYS A 798 13.45 23.19 -14.96
C CYS A 798 13.63 23.54 -13.47
N ARG A 799 12.67 23.09 -12.66
CA ARG A 799 12.50 23.46 -11.25
C ARG A 799 12.70 22.25 -10.36
N GLY A 800 13.39 22.42 -9.25
CA GLY A 800 13.44 21.44 -8.17
C GLY A 800 13.65 22.12 -6.82
N LYS A 801 12.88 21.67 -5.83
CA LYS A 801 13.00 22.12 -4.44
C LYS A 801 13.86 21.14 -3.67
N VAL A 802 14.93 21.62 -3.04
CA VAL A 802 15.76 20.76 -2.18
C VAL A 802 15.02 20.55 -0.87
N GLN A 803 14.73 19.31 -0.53
CA GLN A 803 14.11 18.97 0.74
C GLN A 803 15.13 18.38 1.70
N PHE A 804 15.11 18.87 2.94
CA PHE A 804 15.73 18.15 4.04
C PHE A 804 14.93 16.89 4.28
N ILE A 805 15.60 15.76 4.28
CA ILE A 805 15.12 14.63 5.06
C ILE A 805 15.53 14.93 6.50
N GLY A 806 14.64 15.58 7.26
CA GLY A 806 14.50 15.19 8.64
C GLY A 806 14.28 13.69 8.58
N ASN A 807 15.10 12.90 9.31
CA ASN A 807 15.06 11.44 9.40
C ASN A 807 13.68 10.93 8.91
N ILE A 808 13.59 10.05 7.90
CA ILE A 808 12.32 9.61 7.24
C ILE A 808 11.20 9.15 8.22
N SER A 809 11.48 9.14 9.52
CA SER A 809 10.55 9.44 10.61
C SER A 809 9.63 10.67 10.43
N LEU A 810 10.01 11.77 9.77
CA LEU A 810 9.37 13.09 9.94
C LEU A 810 8.16 13.40 9.04
N GLU A 811 8.00 12.74 7.88
CA GLU A 811 6.75 12.83 7.09
C GLU A 811 5.74 11.73 7.43
N ILE A 812 6.16 10.71 8.20
CA ILE A 812 5.23 9.85 8.93
C ILE A 812 4.78 10.57 10.23
N GLU A 813 5.62 11.41 10.83
CA GLU A 813 5.27 12.17 12.04
C GLU A 813 4.24 13.29 11.82
N THR A 814 3.99 13.81 10.62
CA THR A 814 2.88 14.79 10.43
C THR A 814 1.52 14.12 10.22
N LEU A 815 1.49 12.87 9.73
CA LEU A 815 0.27 12.05 9.63
C LEU A 815 0.02 11.16 10.86
N VAL A 816 0.99 11.05 11.77
CA VAL A 816 0.87 10.33 13.06
C VAL A 816 0.97 11.30 14.27
N GLY A 817 1.29 12.58 14.01
CA GLY A 817 1.64 13.61 14.99
C GLY A 817 0.52 14.22 15.83
N THR A 818 -0.69 13.67 15.81
CA THR A 818 -1.70 14.04 16.82
C THR A 818 -1.84 13.06 17.97
N MET A 819 -1.08 11.95 18.03
CA MET A 819 -1.23 11.00 19.15
C MET A 819 0.02 10.28 19.72
N ALA A 820 1.27 10.65 19.43
CA ALA A 820 2.38 9.79 19.93
C ALA A 820 3.76 10.41 20.26
N SER A 821 3.94 11.73 20.45
CA SER A 821 5.28 12.29 20.76
C SER A 821 5.68 12.21 22.26
N ALA A 822 5.80 11.01 22.82
CA ALA A 822 6.41 10.82 24.14
C ALA A 822 7.21 9.51 24.34
N PHE A 823 7.47 8.68 23.31
CA PHE A 823 7.98 7.32 23.53
C PHE A 823 9.00 6.82 22.50
N ILE A 824 10.19 7.42 22.40
CA ILE A 824 11.34 6.74 21.75
C ILE A 824 12.63 7.00 22.54
N GLU A 825 12.85 6.23 23.60
CA GLU A 825 14.20 5.90 24.07
C GLU A 825 14.25 4.39 24.41
N ASN A 826 15.17 3.65 23.77
CA ASN A 826 15.54 2.23 24.01
C ASN A 826 14.58 1.08 23.60
N GLN A 827 14.40 0.81 22.30
CA GLN A 827 13.80 -0.47 21.85
C GLN A 827 14.83 -1.53 21.40
N PHE A 828 14.65 -2.77 21.86
CA PHE A 828 15.39 -3.98 21.47
C PHE A 828 14.80 -4.57 20.18
N GLN A 829 15.63 -4.87 19.16
CA GLN A 829 15.16 -5.34 17.86
C GLN A 829 15.53 -6.81 17.53
N PHE A 830 16.79 -7.23 17.67
CA PHE A 830 17.25 -8.58 17.30
C PHE A 830 18.42 -9.05 18.20
N ALA A 831 18.34 -10.28 18.71
CA ALA A 831 19.42 -10.88 19.49
C ALA A 831 20.04 -12.12 18.83
N GLU A 832 21.36 -12.18 18.87
CA GLU A 832 22.12 -13.42 18.70
C GLU A 832 22.39 -14.01 20.09
N MET A 833 21.74 -15.13 20.39
CA MET A 833 21.60 -15.66 21.76
C MET A 833 22.67 -16.70 22.16
N ASN A 834 23.60 -17.06 21.25
CA ASN A 834 24.58 -18.13 21.51
C ASN A 834 25.83 -18.07 20.60
N ILE A 835 26.78 -17.18 20.89
CA ILE A 835 28.14 -17.23 20.31
C ILE A 835 29.06 -18.02 21.24
N GLN A 836 29.70 -19.10 20.75
CA GLN A 836 30.51 -19.98 21.59
C GLN A 836 31.91 -19.41 21.86
N HIS A 837 32.31 -19.37 23.13
CA HIS A 837 33.69 -19.06 23.52
C HIS A 837 34.51 -20.34 23.74
N LYS A 838 35.58 -20.52 22.95
CA LYS A 838 36.51 -21.66 23.03
C LYS A 838 37.92 -21.24 23.46
N GLY A 839 38.04 -20.35 24.44
CA GLY A 839 39.32 -19.94 25.03
C GLY A 839 40.11 -18.87 24.25
N ASN A 840 39.62 -18.40 23.10
CA ASN A 840 40.25 -17.33 22.31
C ASN A 840 39.37 -16.06 22.28
N ALA A 841 39.77 -15.03 23.03
CA ALA A 841 39.03 -13.79 23.17
C ALA A 841 38.97 -12.97 21.86
N ASP A 842 40.05 -12.93 21.08
CA ASP A 842 40.11 -12.19 19.82
C ASP A 842 39.17 -12.78 18.76
N LYS A 843 39.14 -14.12 18.68
CA LYS A 843 38.21 -14.84 17.80
C LYS A 843 36.75 -14.58 18.22
N THR A 844 36.49 -14.57 19.53
CA THR A 844 35.14 -14.26 20.05
C THR A 844 34.74 -12.82 19.73
N LEU A 845 35.65 -11.85 19.88
CA LEU A 845 35.43 -10.46 19.49
C LEU A 845 35.16 -10.32 17.98
N ALA A 846 35.84 -11.09 17.13
CA ALA A 846 35.58 -11.11 15.69
C ALA A 846 34.15 -11.59 15.37
N LEU A 847 33.65 -12.62 16.07
CA LEU A 847 32.27 -13.09 15.95
C LEU A 847 31.26 -12.03 16.40
N VAL A 848 31.51 -11.36 17.54
CA VAL A 848 30.66 -10.27 18.04
C VAL A 848 30.60 -9.11 17.04
N ARG A 849 31.76 -8.66 16.53
CA ARG A 849 31.83 -7.62 15.49
C ARG A 849 31.05 -8.01 14.23
N ARG A 850 31.15 -9.27 13.82
CA ARG A 850 30.41 -9.78 12.66
C ARG A 850 28.90 -9.74 12.90
N ALA A 851 28.43 -10.19 14.07
CA ALA A 851 27.03 -10.19 14.43
C ALA A 851 26.45 -8.76 14.46
N VAL A 852 27.16 -7.79 15.03
CA VAL A 852 26.75 -6.38 15.02
C VAL A 852 26.66 -5.82 13.60
N ARG A 853 27.68 -6.07 12.76
CA ARG A 853 27.65 -5.67 11.34
C ARG A 853 26.52 -6.32 10.54
N MET A 854 26.04 -7.49 10.96
CA MET A 854 24.90 -8.19 10.35
C MET A 854 23.55 -7.64 10.82
N GLY A 855 23.51 -6.74 11.81
CA GLY A 855 22.30 -6.06 12.27
C GLY A 855 21.72 -6.56 13.60
N TYR A 856 22.46 -7.35 14.38
CA TYR A 856 22.08 -7.69 15.76
C TYR A 856 22.42 -6.53 16.71
N ASP A 857 21.43 -6.08 17.48
CA ASP A 857 21.61 -5.03 18.51
C ASP A 857 21.80 -5.61 19.92
N CYS A 858 21.70 -6.92 20.05
CA CYS A 858 22.02 -7.68 21.25
C CYS A 858 22.81 -8.94 20.90
N VAL A 859 23.89 -9.21 21.65
CA VAL A 859 24.72 -10.40 21.47
C VAL A 859 24.98 -11.08 22.81
N VAL A 860 24.89 -12.41 22.83
CA VAL A 860 25.11 -13.24 24.01
C VAL A 860 26.32 -14.16 23.78
N ILE A 861 27.35 -14.04 24.62
CA ILE A 861 28.55 -14.89 24.59
C ILE A 861 28.33 -16.08 25.53
N ASN A 862 28.39 -17.28 24.99
CA ASN A 862 28.15 -18.53 25.70
C ASN A 862 29.46 -19.23 26.11
N THR A 863 29.53 -19.66 27.36
CA THR A 863 30.52 -20.61 27.88
C THR A 863 29.81 -21.94 28.15
N ASP A 864 30.02 -22.95 27.29
CA ASP A 864 29.49 -24.32 27.50
C ASP A 864 30.54 -25.17 28.24
N ILE A 865 30.18 -25.61 29.45
CA ILE A 865 31.08 -26.42 30.31
C ILE A 865 30.78 -27.92 30.25
N GLY A 866 29.82 -28.36 29.43
CA GLY A 866 29.43 -29.77 29.37
C GLY A 866 28.76 -30.25 30.67
N ASP A 867 29.03 -31.50 31.08
CA ASP A 867 28.49 -32.05 32.32
C ASP A 867 29.21 -31.43 33.54
N ILE A 868 28.44 -30.83 34.45
CA ILE A 868 28.96 -30.17 35.66
C ILE A 868 29.75 -31.12 36.59
N ASN A 869 29.59 -32.44 36.41
CA ASN A 869 30.30 -33.47 37.17
C ASN A 869 31.66 -33.87 36.53
N GLN A 870 31.99 -33.37 35.33
CA GLN A 870 33.25 -33.64 34.63
C GLN A 870 34.27 -32.49 34.85
N SER A 871 35.57 -32.78 34.84
CA SER A 871 36.60 -31.75 34.99
C SER A 871 36.83 -30.99 33.68
N ILE A 872 36.91 -29.65 33.77
CA ILE A 872 37.16 -28.73 32.63
C ILE A 872 38.43 -29.06 31.83
N GLU A 873 39.43 -29.70 32.45
CA GLU A 873 40.68 -30.09 31.77
C GLU A 873 40.47 -31.09 30.62
N ASP A 874 39.40 -31.91 30.66
CA ASP A 874 39.11 -32.90 29.62
C ASP A 874 38.37 -32.28 28.41
N VAL A 875 37.61 -31.19 28.61
CA VAL A 875 36.83 -30.49 27.56
C VAL A 875 37.71 -29.57 26.69
N LEU A 876 38.84 -29.10 27.21
CA LEU A 876 39.77 -28.21 26.51
C LEU A 876 40.90 -28.95 25.77
N GLN A 877 41.08 -30.27 25.97
CA GLN A 877 42.19 -31.05 25.38
C GLN A 877 41.83 -31.86 24.12
N GLU A 878 40.55 -31.98 23.72
CA GLU A 878 40.17 -32.75 22.52
C GLU A 878 40.51 -32.08 21.17
N SER A 879 41.14 -30.89 21.16
CA SER A 879 41.52 -30.18 19.93
C SER A 879 42.99 -30.31 19.51
N SER A 880 43.78 -31.23 20.09
CA SER A 880 45.18 -31.45 19.69
C SER A 880 45.53 -32.93 19.52
N ASN A 881 45.83 -33.34 18.27
CA ASN A 881 46.31 -34.69 17.90
C ASN A 881 47.78 -34.90 18.28
N GLU A 882 48.11 -35.18 19.55
CA GLU A 882 49.43 -35.75 19.91
C GLU A 882 49.34 -36.83 21.00
N GLU A 883 50.18 -37.87 20.86
CA GLU A 883 50.21 -39.13 21.63
C GLU A 883 50.53 -38.96 23.14
N PRO A 884 50.10 -39.91 24.00
CA PRO A 884 50.18 -39.72 25.45
C PRO A 884 51.49 -40.25 26.09
N PRO A 885 52.13 -39.53 27.03
CA PRO A 885 53.16 -40.12 27.88
C PRO A 885 52.55 -40.72 29.16
N LYS A 886 53.02 -41.92 29.51
CA LYS A 886 52.66 -42.70 30.71
C LYS A 886 53.17 -42.02 32.00
N LYS A 887 52.27 -41.70 32.95
CA LYS A 887 52.55 -41.77 34.41
C LYS A 887 51.28 -41.68 35.28
N LYS A 888 51.26 -42.46 36.36
CA LYS A 888 50.14 -42.74 37.29
C LYS A 888 49.58 -41.48 37.99
N LYS A 889 48.27 -41.25 37.91
CA LYS A 889 47.51 -40.22 38.68
C LYS A 889 47.35 -40.63 40.16
N LYS A 890 47.78 -39.75 41.07
CA LYS A 890 47.44 -39.75 42.51
C LYS A 890 46.04 -39.11 42.68
N LYS A 891 45.15 -39.75 43.45
CA LYS A 891 43.81 -39.23 43.79
C LYS A 891 43.92 -37.92 44.58
N GLY A 892 43.65 -36.79 43.94
CA GLY A 892 43.35 -35.49 44.55
C GLY A 892 41.88 -35.13 44.34
N LYS A 893 41.27 -34.43 45.31
CA LYS A 893 39.87 -33.96 45.29
C LYS A 893 39.55 -33.23 43.98
N ARG A 894 38.47 -33.64 43.29
CA ARG A 894 37.93 -32.97 42.11
C ARG A 894 37.17 -31.71 42.56
N GLU A 895 37.68 -30.53 42.27
CA GLU A 895 36.94 -29.27 42.44
C GLU A 895 36.14 -29.00 41.16
N ASN A 896 34.84 -28.79 41.29
CA ASN A 896 33.97 -28.35 40.20
C ASN A 896 34.26 -26.86 39.94
N ILE A 897 34.97 -26.55 38.86
CA ILE A 897 35.32 -25.17 38.52
C ILE A 897 34.32 -24.70 37.47
N ILE A 898 33.46 -23.73 37.77
CA ILE A 898 32.76 -22.93 36.75
C ILE A 898 33.62 -21.67 36.51
N PRO A 899 34.03 -21.38 35.26
CA PRO A 899 34.88 -20.23 34.96
C PRO A 899 34.11 -18.91 35.13
N ASP A 900 34.84 -17.80 35.19
CA ASP A 900 34.22 -16.47 35.19
C ASP A 900 33.76 -16.06 33.78
N PRO A 901 32.70 -15.25 33.65
CA PRO A 901 32.22 -14.77 32.36
C PRO A 901 33.30 -14.03 31.56
N VAL A 902 33.42 -14.39 30.28
CA VAL A 902 34.36 -13.77 29.34
C VAL A 902 34.05 -12.29 29.18
N GLN A 903 35.05 -11.45 29.44
CA GLN A 903 34.95 -10.01 29.25
C GLN A 903 35.50 -9.63 27.87
N ILE A 904 34.68 -9.00 27.04
CA ILE A 904 35.10 -8.44 25.75
C ILE A 904 35.04 -6.93 25.85
N ASP A 905 36.09 -6.28 25.34
CA ASP A 905 36.14 -4.82 25.24
C ASP A 905 35.17 -4.31 24.17
N VAL A 906 34.00 -3.83 24.62
CA VAL A 906 32.93 -3.32 23.75
C VAL A 906 33.36 -2.07 22.98
N SER A 907 34.33 -1.29 23.48
CA SER A 907 34.85 -0.12 22.75
C SER A 907 35.50 -0.50 21.40
N LYS A 908 35.92 -1.76 21.27
CA LYS A 908 36.49 -2.31 20.03
C LYS A 908 35.42 -2.80 19.06
N VAL A 909 34.14 -2.70 19.38
CA VAL A 909 33.02 -3.05 18.51
C VAL A 909 32.45 -1.76 17.94
N ASN A 910 32.43 -1.62 16.62
CA ASN A 910 31.82 -0.45 15.98
C ASN A 910 30.29 -0.55 16.09
N THR A 911 29.69 0.30 16.91
CA THR A 911 28.25 0.41 17.13
C THR A 911 27.61 1.60 16.41
N ALA A 912 28.37 2.36 15.61
CA ALA A 912 27.89 3.58 14.95
C ALA A 912 26.65 3.32 14.09
N ASP A 913 26.60 2.21 13.34
CA ASP A 913 25.43 1.85 12.52
C ASP A 913 24.18 1.55 13.37
N LEU A 914 24.36 1.03 14.59
CA LEU A 914 23.27 0.81 15.54
C LEU A 914 22.82 2.14 16.19
N GLU A 915 23.76 2.99 16.56
CA GLU A 915 23.50 4.30 17.18
C GLU A 915 22.80 5.26 16.21
N VAL A 916 23.23 5.27 14.94
CA VAL A 916 22.54 5.97 13.84
C VAL A 916 21.11 5.45 13.66
N ALA A 917 20.88 4.16 13.90
CA ALA A 917 19.55 3.56 13.88
C ALA A 917 18.76 3.75 15.20
N GLY A 918 19.24 4.57 16.14
CA GLY A 918 18.59 4.85 17.43
C GLY A 918 18.63 3.68 18.41
N LYS A 919 19.55 2.72 18.23
CA LYS A 919 19.67 1.50 19.04
C LYS A 919 20.94 1.52 19.87
N LYS A 920 20.83 0.99 21.08
CA LYS A 920 21.96 0.74 21.96
C LYS A 920 22.37 -0.72 21.87
N PHE A 921 23.66 -0.97 21.58
CA PHE A 921 24.21 -2.32 21.61
C PHE A 921 24.22 -2.89 23.03
N ARG A 922 23.83 -4.16 23.17
CA ARG A 922 23.81 -4.88 24.45
C ARG A 922 24.63 -6.16 24.34
N LEU A 923 25.49 -6.39 25.31
CA LEU A 923 26.31 -7.59 25.40
C LEU A 923 25.99 -8.33 26.70
N TYR A 924 25.69 -9.62 26.60
CA TYR A 924 25.39 -10.48 27.73
C TYR A 924 26.29 -11.72 27.76
N SER A 925 26.48 -12.26 28.95
CA SER A 925 27.18 -13.52 29.20
C SER A 925 26.21 -14.65 29.48
N ARG A 926 26.47 -15.84 28.94
CA ARG A 926 25.66 -17.03 29.13
C ARG A 926 26.52 -18.21 29.57
N LEU A 927 26.02 -18.98 30.53
CA LEU A 927 26.56 -20.28 30.92
C LEU A 927 25.65 -21.39 30.38
N THR A 928 26.21 -22.37 29.69
CA THR A 928 25.48 -23.60 29.29
C THR A 928 26.02 -24.81 30.05
N VAL A 929 25.13 -25.57 30.68
CA VAL A 929 25.49 -26.73 31.52
C VAL A 929 24.62 -27.93 31.20
N THR A 930 25.21 -29.12 31.16
CA THR A 930 24.50 -30.40 31.07
C THR A 930 24.25 -30.95 32.47
N LEU A 931 22.98 -31.26 32.77
CA LEU A 931 22.57 -31.77 34.08
C LEU A 931 22.06 -33.21 33.97
N SER A 932 22.66 -34.09 34.75
CA SER A 932 22.51 -35.55 34.64
C SER A 932 21.70 -36.15 35.80
N ASP A 933 21.65 -35.48 36.95
CA ASP A 933 20.98 -35.93 38.17
C ASP A 933 20.54 -34.76 39.08
N SER A 934 19.73 -35.02 40.11
CA SER A 934 19.27 -33.96 41.03
C SER A 934 20.39 -33.31 41.84
N THR A 935 21.53 -33.96 42.02
CA THR A 935 22.69 -33.39 42.72
C THR A 935 23.33 -32.31 41.85
N SER A 936 23.45 -32.54 40.54
CA SER A 936 23.94 -31.56 39.57
C SER A 936 23.06 -30.29 39.51
N VAL A 937 21.74 -30.45 39.64
CA VAL A 937 20.77 -29.34 39.74
C VAL A 937 21.03 -28.50 40.99
N TYR A 938 21.21 -29.15 42.14
CA TYR A 938 21.51 -28.46 43.41
C TYR A 938 22.87 -27.74 43.34
N MET A 939 23.89 -28.36 42.75
CA MET A 939 25.20 -27.76 42.57
C MET A 939 25.11 -26.48 41.73
N LEU A 940 24.45 -26.52 40.57
CA LEU A 940 24.30 -25.34 39.71
C LEU A 940 23.53 -24.21 40.41
N MET A 941 22.43 -24.54 41.09
CA MET A 941 21.57 -23.59 41.78
C MET A 941 22.28 -22.80 42.89
N HIS A 942 23.33 -23.38 43.49
CA HIS A 942 24.09 -22.78 44.58
C HIS A 942 25.52 -22.41 44.20
N HIS A 943 25.92 -22.56 42.94
CA HIS A 943 27.29 -22.29 42.54
C HIS A 943 27.56 -20.78 42.46
N PRO A 944 28.50 -20.22 43.26
CA PRO A 944 28.69 -18.77 43.33
C PRO A 944 29.07 -18.14 41.97
N GLN A 945 29.86 -18.85 41.17
CA GLN A 945 30.30 -18.40 39.85
C GLN A 945 29.19 -18.49 38.79
N ALA A 946 28.23 -19.43 38.93
CA ALA A 946 27.10 -19.50 37.99
C ALA A 946 26.23 -18.23 38.08
N HIS A 947 26.12 -17.63 39.27
CA HIS A 947 25.39 -16.37 39.48
C HIS A 947 26.07 -15.14 38.84
N LYS A 948 27.34 -15.24 38.43
CA LYS A 948 28.02 -14.14 37.71
C LYS A 948 27.51 -13.98 36.27
N TYR A 949 27.04 -15.06 35.63
CA TYR A 949 26.54 -15.04 34.26
C TYR A 949 25.16 -14.39 34.13
N ASP A 950 24.91 -13.66 33.03
CA ASP A 950 23.63 -13.02 32.73
C ASP A 950 22.53 -14.03 32.47
N LEU A 951 22.79 -15.02 31.61
CA LEU A 951 21.86 -16.11 31.31
C LEU A 951 22.40 -17.46 31.77
N ILE A 952 21.52 -18.33 32.25
CA ILE A 952 21.82 -19.75 32.46
C ILE A 952 20.96 -20.60 31.53
N ALA A 953 21.64 -21.39 30.70
CA ALA A 953 21.04 -22.39 29.84
C ALA A 953 21.37 -23.80 30.32
N VAL A 954 20.38 -24.70 30.28
CA VAL A 954 20.56 -26.09 30.71
C VAL A 954 20.24 -27.07 29.59
N ARG A 955 21.10 -28.07 29.44
CA ARG A 955 20.90 -29.28 28.63
C ARG A 955 20.44 -30.43 29.55
N PRO A 956 19.14 -30.79 29.58
CA PRO A 956 18.65 -31.88 30.43
C PRO A 956 19.10 -33.24 29.89
N GLY A 957 19.79 -34.04 30.70
CA GLY A 957 20.27 -35.36 30.31
C GLY A 957 19.16 -36.41 30.19
N ASP A 958 18.05 -36.25 30.92
CA ASP A 958 16.88 -37.11 30.83
C ASP A 958 15.56 -36.39 31.18
N ASP A 959 14.44 -37.10 31.03
CA ASP A 959 13.09 -36.61 31.32
C ASP A 959 12.90 -36.20 32.79
N ARG A 960 13.63 -36.82 33.73
CA ARG A 960 13.52 -36.52 35.18
C ARG A 960 14.12 -35.16 35.48
N ILE A 961 15.22 -34.80 34.81
CA ILE A 961 15.81 -33.48 34.92
C ILE A 961 14.90 -32.41 34.34
N LEU A 962 14.33 -32.63 33.15
CA LEU A 962 13.35 -31.69 32.60
C LEU A 962 12.15 -31.51 33.54
N GLN A 963 11.68 -32.58 34.18
CA GLN A 963 10.60 -32.52 35.17
C GLN A 963 11.00 -31.74 36.44
N THR A 964 12.27 -31.81 36.83
CA THR A 964 12.79 -31.03 37.96
C THR A 964 12.85 -29.55 37.58
N LEU A 965 13.32 -29.22 36.37
CA LEU A 965 13.41 -27.86 35.87
C LEU A 965 12.02 -27.21 35.69
N SER A 966 10.99 -27.97 35.32
CA SER A 966 9.63 -27.42 35.23
C SER A 966 9.01 -27.04 36.58
N ARG A 967 9.61 -27.47 37.70
CA ARG A 967 9.12 -27.23 39.08
C ARG A 967 10.03 -26.35 39.90
N LYS A 968 11.33 -26.31 39.58
CA LYS A 968 12.37 -25.59 40.31
C LYS A 968 13.25 -24.75 39.36
N GLY A 969 12.69 -24.31 38.24
CA GLY A 969 13.44 -23.68 37.14
C GLY A 969 13.70 -22.19 37.29
N ASP A 970 13.47 -21.59 38.46
CA ASP A 970 13.57 -20.14 38.66
C ASP A 970 15.01 -19.63 38.52
N PHE A 971 15.99 -20.51 38.69
CA PHE A 971 17.41 -20.20 38.56
C PHE A 971 17.96 -20.35 37.12
N ILE A 972 17.12 -20.72 36.14
CA ILE A 972 17.51 -20.90 34.73
C ILE A 972 16.60 -20.11 33.78
N ASP A 973 17.11 -19.84 32.58
CA ASP A 973 16.45 -18.98 31.59
C ASP A 973 16.12 -19.74 30.29
N ILE A 974 17.03 -20.63 29.86
CA ILE A 974 16.96 -21.33 28.58
C ILE A 974 17.12 -22.85 28.78
N ILE A 975 16.29 -23.64 28.09
CA ILE A 975 16.47 -25.08 27.91
C ILE A 975 17.00 -25.31 26.51
N THR A 976 18.19 -25.92 26.41
CA THR A 976 18.83 -26.29 25.15
C THR A 976 19.03 -27.81 25.08
N TYR A 977 19.45 -28.31 23.93
CA TYR A 977 19.70 -29.74 23.71
C TYR A 977 20.71 -29.94 22.59
N ASP A 978 21.27 -31.15 22.52
CA ASP A 978 22.09 -31.53 21.38
C ASP A 978 21.19 -31.71 20.15
N GLN A 979 21.28 -30.76 19.22
CA GLN A 979 20.46 -30.73 18.02
C GLN A 979 20.73 -31.92 17.09
N THR A 980 21.91 -32.53 17.20
CA THR A 980 22.37 -33.66 16.37
C THR A 980 22.08 -35.03 17.00
N ALA A 981 21.52 -35.06 18.22
CA ALA A 981 21.17 -36.31 18.90
C ALA A 981 20.03 -37.04 18.19
N THR A 982 20.22 -38.33 17.93
CA THR A 982 19.24 -39.21 17.25
C THR A 982 18.01 -39.49 18.11
N SER A 983 18.10 -39.35 19.44
CA SER A 983 16.99 -39.56 20.36
C SER A 983 17.03 -38.59 21.54
N ILE A 984 16.00 -37.74 21.63
CA ILE A 984 15.76 -36.84 22.76
C ILE A 984 14.39 -37.21 23.33
N ARG A 985 14.35 -38.15 24.28
CA ARG A 985 13.11 -38.80 24.72
C ARG A 985 12.03 -37.82 25.18
N TRP A 986 12.40 -36.80 25.95
CA TRP A 986 11.46 -35.78 26.42
C TRP A 986 10.87 -34.92 25.29
N LEU A 987 11.62 -34.71 24.21
CA LEU A 987 11.16 -33.93 23.06
C LEU A 987 10.03 -34.64 22.29
N TYR A 988 10.01 -35.98 22.28
CA TYR A 988 8.99 -36.74 21.55
C TYR A 988 7.85 -37.26 22.44
N SER A 989 8.08 -37.43 23.75
CA SER A 989 7.11 -38.10 24.64
C SER A 989 6.53 -37.21 25.75
N LYS A 990 7.04 -35.99 25.95
CA LYS A 990 6.68 -35.12 27.09
C LYS A 990 6.19 -33.72 26.66
N SER A 991 5.30 -33.65 25.67
CA SER A 991 4.73 -32.38 25.17
C SER A 991 4.09 -31.52 26.28
N GLY A 992 3.38 -32.14 27.23
CA GLY A 992 2.78 -31.43 28.37
C GLY A 992 3.83 -30.76 29.26
N LEU A 993 4.99 -31.41 29.44
CA LEU A 993 6.06 -30.88 30.28
C LEU A 993 6.77 -29.67 29.65
N ILE A 994 6.98 -29.72 28.32
CA ILE A 994 7.50 -28.59 27.54
C ILE A 994 6.56 -27.39 27.65
N GLN A 995 5.25 -27.62 27.57
CA GLN A 995 4.24 -26.57 27.74
C GLN A 995 4.26 -25.98 29.15
N THR A 996 4.43 -26.81 30.20
CA THR A 996 4.61 -26.32 31.58
C THR A 996 5.86 -25.45 31.70
N CYS A 997 7.01 -25.87 31.15
CA CYS A 997 8.22 -25.04 31.17
C CYS A 997 7.99 -23.67 30.51
N ILE A 998 7.27 -23.62 29.38
CA ILE A 998 6.94 -22.36 28.69
C ILE A 998 5.98 -21.49 29.50
N SER A 999 5.00 -22.07 30.20
CA SER A 999 4.08 -21.32 31.07
C SER A 999 4.80 -20.72 32.28
N GLU A 1000 5.81 -21.40 32.81
CA GLU A 1000 6.71 -20.88 33.85
C GLU A 1000 7.71 -19.83 33.32
N GLY A 1001 7.69 -19.54 32.01
CA GLY A 1001 8.51 -18.51 31.37
C GLY A 1001 9.87 -18.96 30.84
N LEU A 1002 10.19 -20.27 30.87
CA LEU A 1002 11.42 -20.81 30.29
C LEU A 1002 11.38 -20.79 28.77
N SER A 1003 12.51 -20.46 28.15
CA SER A 1003 12.65 -20.48 26.69
C SER A 1003 13.34 -21.76 26.21
N PHE A 1004 12.92 -22.32 25.08
CA PHE A 1004 13.60 -23.45 24.43
C PHE A 1004 14.46 -22.95 23.28
N GLU A 1005 15.68 -23.46 23.15
CA GLU A 1005 16.61 -23.05 22.09
C GLU A 1005 16.71 -24.07 20.95
N ILE A 1006 16.79 -23.54 19.72
CA ILE A 1006 17.30 -24.25 18.54
C ILE A 1006 18.60 -23.56 18.13
N THR A 1007 19.69 -24.33 17.99
CA THR A 1007 20.96 -23.84 17.40
C THR A 1007 21.09 -24.30 15.95
N TYR A 1008 21.43 -23.38 15.04
CA TYR A 1008 21.42 -23.70 13.60
C TYR A 1008 22.80 -23.97 12.97
N ALA A 1009 23.92 -23.68 13.65
CA ALA A 1009 25.27 -23.87 13.08
C ALA A 1009 25.52 -25.30 12.56
N GLU A 1010 25.13 -26.34 13.31
CA GLU A 1010 25.32 -27.73 12.91
C GLU A 1010 24.50 -28.13 11.67
N ALA A 1011 23.37 -27.45 11.40
CA ALA A 1011 22.62 -27.65 10.15
C ALA A 1011 23.35 -27.07 8.92
N LEU A 1012 24.26 -26.12 9.12
CA LEU A 1012 25.05 -25.49 8.07
C LEU A 1012 26.30 -26.30 7.71
N LYS A 1013 26.91 -27.00 8.68
CA LYS A 1013 28.18 -27.72 8.53
C LYS A 1013 28.03 -29.04 7.76
N ASP A 1014 27.34 -30.03 8.32
CA ASP A 1014 27.34 -31.41 7.79
C ASP A 1014 25.95 -31.87 7.31
N SER A 1015 25.92 -32.50 6.13
CA SER A 1015 24.66 -32.94 5.50
C SER A 1015 23.95 -34.09 6.22
N SER A 1016 24.69 -34.96 6.92
CA SER A 1016 24.15 -36.06 7.73
C SER A 1016 23.55 -35.54 9.05
N GLN A 1017 24.22 -34.57 9.68
CA GLN A 1017 23.75 -33.93 10.91
C GLN A 1017 22.54 -33.00 10.66
N ARG A 1018 22.51 -32.31 9.52
CA ARG A 1018 21.40 -31.43 9.11
C ARG A 1018 20.02 -32.10 9.19
N ARG A 1019 19.94 -33.38 8.81
CA ARG A 1019 18.69 -34.15 8.90
C ARG A 1019 18.18 -34.23 10.33
N GLN A 1020 19.07 -34.47 11.29
CA GLN A 1020 18.70 -34.62 12.68
C GLN A 1020 18.31 -33.29 13.31
N VAL A 1021 19.05 -32.21 12.99
CA VAL A 1021 18.69 -30.84 13.42
C VAL A 1021 17.30 -30.45 12.91
N LEU A 1022 17.01 -30.65 11.61
CA LEU A 1022 15.70 -30.37 11.03
C LEU A 1022 14.58 -31.19 11.70
N THR A 1023 14.84 -32.46 12.00
CA THR A 1023 13.84 -33.36 12.60
C THR A 1023 13.51 -32.93 14.03
N ASN A 1024 14.53 -32.69 14.86
CA ASN A 1024 14.37 -32.28 16.25
C ASN A 1024 13.75 -30.86 16.35
N ALA A 1025 14.23 -29.91 15.55
CA ALA A 1025 13.70 -28.55 15.52
C ALA A 1025 12.21 -28.53 15.11
N ARG A 1026 11.84 -29.30 14.09
CA ARG A 1026 10.44 -29.43 13.66
C ARG A 1026 9.54 -30.03 14.73
N GLN A 1027 10.02 -31.04 15.45
CA GLN A 1027 9.28 -31.62 16.57
C GLN A 1027 9.04 -30.60 17.68
N LEU A 1028 10.05 -29.79 18.02
CA LEU A 1028 9.90 -28.74 19.02
C LEU A 1028 8.90 -27.66 18.58
N LEU A 1029 8.98 -27.20 17.33
CA LEU A 1029 8.06 -26.19 16.80
C LEU A 1029 6.61 -26.68 16.73
N LEU A 1030 6.42 -27.97 16.41
CA LEU A 1030 5.12 -28.63 16.44
C LEU A 1030 4.52 -28.64 17.85
N ILE A 1031 5.29 -29.08 18.85
CA ILE A 1031 4.82 -29.18 20.25
C ILE A 1031 4.50 -27.80 20.82
N THR A 1032 5.30 -26.80 20.48
CA THR A 1032 5.17 -25.41 20.96
C THR A 1032 4.14 -24.58 20.20
N ARG A 1033 3.27 -25.22 19.39
CA ARG A 1033 2.18 -24.60 18.63
C ARG A 1033 2.68 -23.43 17.76
N GLY A 1034 3.65 -23.72 16.90
CA GLY A 1034 4.25 -22.73 16.01
C GLY A 1034 5.36 -21.90 16.67
N GLY A 1035 6.05 -22.44 17.67
CA GLY A 1035 7.26 -21.81 18.22
C GLY A 1035 7.04 -20.81 19.36
N ARG A 1036 5.97 -20.96 20.15
CA ARG A 1036 5.79 -20.13 21.37
C ARG A 1036 6.89 -20.48 22.38
N GLY A 1037 7.62 -19.48 22.88
CA GLY A 1037 8.71 -19.70 23.85
C GLY A 1037 9.96 -20.34 23.25
N VAL A 1038 10.09 -20.40 21.92
CA VAL A 1038 11.29 -20.93 21.25
C VAL A 1038 12.17 -19.78 20.77
N ILE A 1039 13.48 -19.84 21.03
CA ILE A 1039 14.47 -18.92 20.51
C ILE A 1039 15.35 -19.62 19.48
N LEU A 1040 15.83 -18.87 18.50
CA LEU A 1040 16.78 -19.36 17.50
C LEU A 1040 18.12 -18.65 17.70
N ALA A 1041 19.20 -19.42 17.80
CA ALA A 1041 20.55 -18.91 18.02
C ALA A 1041 21.55 -19.60 17.09
N SER A 1042 22.71 -19.00 16.87
CA SER A 1042 23.71 -19.58 15.98
C SER A 1042 24.35 -20.83 16.57
N GLY A 1043 24.85 -20.77 17.80
CA GLY A 1043 25.83 -21.73 18.30
C GLY A 1043 27.18 -21.59 17.59
N ALA A 1044 27.47 -20.41 17.03
CA ALA A 1044 28.61 -20.19 16.16
C ALA A 1044 29.95 -20.34 16.90
N GLU A 1045 30.84 -21.13 16.31
CA GLU A 1045 32.26 -21.22 16.70
C GLU A 1045 33.16 -20.50 15.68
N GLU A 1046 32.68 -20.36 14.44
CA GLU A 1046 33.34 -19.70 13.32
C GLU A 1046 32.45 -18.64 12.67
N ILE A 1047 33.06 -17.68 11.97
CA ILE A 1047 32.33 -16.57 11.30
C ILE A 1047 31.31 -17.10 10.26
N ILE A 1048 31.62 -18.23 9.62
CA ILE A 1048 30.76 -18.86 8.60
C ILE A 1048 29.47 -19.47 9.19
N ASP A 1049 29.43 -19.69 10.50
CA ASP A 1049 28.26 -20.22 11.19
C ASP A 1049 27.19 -19.14 11.43
N LEU A 1050 27.54 -17.84 11.35
CA LEU A 1050 26.62 -16.73 11.60
C LEU A 1050 25.75 -16.40 10.37
N ARG A 1051 24.50 -16.03 10.61
CA ARG A 1051 23.55 -15.53 9.61
C ARG A 1051 22.99 -14.19 10.08
N ALA A 1052 22.61 -13.31 9.15
CA ALA A 1052 21.96 -12.05 9.53
C ALA A 1052 20.58 -12.32 10.17
N PRO A 1053 20.02 -11.40 10.97
CA PRO A 1053 18.80 -11.65 11.73
C PRO A 1053 17.63 -12.17 10.89
N TYR A 1054 17.44 -11.62 9.69
CA TYR A 1054 16.39 -12.07 8.76
C TYR A 1054 16.73 -13.41 8.11
N ASP A 1055 17.99 -13.71 7.85
CA ASP A 1055 18.42 -15.01 7.33
C ASP A 1055 18.22 -16.11 8.39
N ALA A 1056 18.59 -15.83 9.64
CA ALA A 1056 18.31 -16.70 10.78
C ALA A 1056 16.78 -16.89 10.96
N ALA A 1057 16.00 -15.81 10.92
CA ALA A 1057 14.54 -15.89 10.94
C ALA A 1057 14.00 -16.77 9.79
N ASN A 1058 14.51 -16.62 8.57
CA ASN A 1058 14.10 -17.41 7.41
C ASN A 1058 14.50 -18.89 7.53
N LEU A 1059 15.64 -19.20 8.15
CA LEU A 1059 16.03 -20.59 8.44
C LEU A 1059 15.00 -21.30 9.33
N SER A 1060 14.30 -20.58 10.21
CA SER A 1060 13.21 -21.17 11.01
C SER A 1060 12.09 -21.79 10.18
N ILE A 1061 11.88 -21.33 8.95
CA ILE A 1061 10.89 -21.89 8.02
C ILE A 1061 11.31 -23.30 7.58
N LEU A 1062 12.61 -23.53 7.36
CA LEU A 1062 13.14 -24.86 7.06
C LEU A 1062 12.97 -25.82 8.23
N PHE A 1063 13.00 -25.30 9.46
CA PHE A 1063 12.71 -26.06 10.68
C PHE A 1063 11.20 -26.31 10.90
N GLY A 1064 10.31 -25.84 10.02
CA GLY A 1064 8.87 -26.02 10.14
C GLY A 1064 8.13 -24.86 10.84
N GLY A 1065 8.81 -23.72 11.02
CA GLY A 1065 8.18 -22.47 11.44
C GLY A 1065 7.33 -21.85 10.34
N ARG A 1066 6.31 -21.07 10.72
CA ARG A 1066 5.48 -20.33 9.76
C ARG A 1066 6.15 -19.00 9.39
N PRO A 1067 6.05 -18.52 8.13
CA PRO A 1067 6.69 -17.27 7.72
C PRO A 1067 6.33 -16.06 8.59
N GLU A 1068 5.06 -15.95 9.00
CA GLU A 1068 4.56 -14.89 9.88
C GLU A 1068 5.16 -14.92 11.30
N ASP A 1069 5.65 -16.09 11.72
CA ASP A 1069 6.21 -16.35 13.04
C ASP A 1069 7.75 -16.23 13.06
N SER A 1070 8.40 -16.23 11.90
CA SER A 1070 9.87 -16.30 11.72
C SER A 1070 10.65 -15.25 12.52
N ARG A 1071 10.19 -13.99 12.50
CA ARG A 1071 10.88 -12.88 13.17
C ARG A 1071 10.91 -13.04 14.69
N LYS A 1072 9.91 -13.70 15.29
CA LYS A 1072 9.78 -13.76 16.75
C LYS A 1072 10.87 -14.60 17.41
N PHE A 1073 11.49 -15.54 16.70
CA PHE A 1073 12.52 -16.44 17.23
C PHE A 1073 13.84 -15.74 17.57
N VAL A 1074 14.18 -14.68 16.84
CA VAL A 1074 15.39 -13.86 17.03
C VAL A 1074 15.10 -12.48 17.62
N ALA A 1075 13.81 -12.14 17.82
CA ALA A 1075 13.36 -10.88 18.40
C ALA A 1075 12.47 -11.13 19.63
N GLY A 1076 11.16 -11.25 19.44
CA GLY A 1076 10.18 -11.26 20.55
C GLY A 1076 10.41 -12.33 21.63
N ASN A 1077 10.73 -13.56 21.26
CA ASN A 1077 11.02 -14.63 22.23
C ASN A 1077 12.40 -14.44 22.89
N ALA A 1078 13.40 -13.97 22.13
CA ALA A 1078 14.72 -13.66 22.67
C ALA A 1078 14.65 -12.53 23.72
N LYS A 1079 13.82 -11.50 23.47
CA LYS A 1079 13.53 -10.43 24.44
C LYS A 1079 12.96 -10.98 25.74
N LYS A 1080 12.01 -11.93 25.67
CA LYS A 1080 11.41 -12.56 26.85
C LYS A 1080 12.43 -13.36 27.67
N ALA A 1081 13.33 -14.08 27.00
CA ALA A 1081 14.41 -14.80 27.66
C ALA A 1081 15.36 -13.85 28.41
N LEU A 1082 15.72 -12.72 27.79
CA LEU A 1082 16.58 -11.69 28.42
C LEU A 1082 15.87 -11.01 29.61
N LEU A 1083 14.58 -10.68 29.48
CA LEU A 1083 13.79 -10.11 30.59
C LEU A 1083 13.68 -11.07 31.77
N ARG A 1084 13.54 -12.38 31.52
CA ARG A 1084 13.58 -13.39 32.58
C ARG A 1084 14.94 -13.42 33.28
N ALA A 1085 16.02 -13.40 32.51
CA ALA A 1085 17.38 -13.41 33.04
C ALA A 1085 17.66 -12.21 33.94
N GLU A 1086 17.22 -11.01 33.54
CA GLU A 1086 17.29 -9.80 34.37
C GLU A 1086 16.43 -9.93 35.62
N SER A 1087 15.19 -10.45 35.49
CA SER A 1087 14.29 -10.68 36.63
C SER A 1087 14.90 -11.65 37.65
N ARG A 1088 15.55 -12.72 37.18
CA ARG A 1088 16.25 -13.70 38.03
C ARG A 1088 17.38 -13.08 38.85
N LYS A 1089 18.07 -12.08 38.30
CA LYS A 1089 19.17 -11.36 38.96
C LYS A 1089 18.69 -10.26 39.92
N THR A 1090 17.58 -9.60 39.58
CA THR A 1090 17.14 -8.36 40.25
C THR A 1090 15.98 -8.57 41.24
N LEU A 1091 15.13 -9.57 41.02
CA LEU A 1091 13.93 -9.83 41.80
C LEU A 1091 14.04 -11.20 42.49
N LYS A 1092 13.79 -11.28 43.80
CA LYS A 1092 13.61 -12.57 44.51
C LYS A 1092 12.20 -13.16 44.33
N GLY A 1093 11.59 -12.90 43.18
CA GLY A 1093 10.23 -13.30 42.82
C GLY A 1093 9.50 -12.17 42.09
N ALA A 1094 8.92 -12.48 40.93
CA ALA A 1094 8.04 -11.59 40.19
C ALA A 1094 6.74 -12.34 39.89
N MET A 1095 5.59 -11.68 40.10
CA MET A 1095 4.28 -12.19 39.72
C MET A 1095 3.71 -11.31 38.60
N VAL A 1096 3.21 -11.93 37.53
CA VAL A 1096 2.47 -11.23 36.47
C VAL A 1096 1.04 -11.06 36.96
N VAL A 1097 0.56 -9.81 37.08
CA VAL A 1097 -0.82 -9.50 37.46
C VAL A 1097 -1.65 -9.22 36.21
N THR A 1098 -2.84 -9.82 36.15
CA THR A 1098 -3.96 -9.38 35.30
C THR A 1098 -5.10 -8.92 36.20
N SER A 1099 -5.69 -7.76 35.86
CA SER A 1099 -6.83 -7.04 36.47
C SER A 1099 -6.80 -6.77 37.99
N ALA A 1100 -7.19 -5.54 38.36
CA ALA A 1100 -6.97 -4.93 39.68
C ALA A 1100 -7.86 -5.44 40.84
N GLU A 1101 -8.81 -6.34 40.61
CA GLU A 1101 -9.88 -6.64 41.59
C GLU A 1101 -9.53 -7.72 42.63
N ASP A 1102 -8.35 -8.36 42.56
CA ASP A 1102 -8.01 -9.53 43.40
C ASP A 1102 -6.81 -9.34 44.36
N ILE A 1103 -6.44 -8.11 44.74
CA ILE A 1103 -5.26 -7.88 45.62
C ILE A 1103 -5.61 -8.13 47.10
N PRO A 1104 -4.97 -9.10 47.81
CA PRO A 1104 -5.22 -9.32 49.23
C PRO A 1104 -4.62 -8.23 50.13
N SER A 1105 -5.37 -7.80 51.13
CA SER A 1105 -5.13 -6.61 51.98
C SER A 1105 -3.89 -6.63 52.89
N HIS A 1106 -3.08 -7.70 52.91
CA HIS A 1106 -1.94 -7.84 53.81
C HIS A 1106 -0.60 -7.32 53.25
N LEU A 1107 -0.56 -6.84 52.00
CA LEU A 1107 0.68 -6.48 51.28
C LEU A 1107 1.00 -4.96 51.24
N VAL A 1108 0.31 -4.13 52.02
CA VAL A 1108 0.39 -2.64 51.93
C VAL A 1108 1.72 -2.03 52.45
N ASN A 1109 2.67 -2.80 52.99
CA ASN A 1109 3.68 -2.24 53.89
C ASN A 1109 5.15 -2.25 53.42
N ARG A 1110 5.48 -1.91 52.16
CA ARG A 1110 6.89 -1.74 51.73
C ARG A 1110 7.14 -0.60 50.73
N LYS A 1111 6.91 0.63 51.19
CA LYS A 1111 7.13 1.86 50.42
C LYS A 1111 8.60 2.12 50.06
N SER A 1112 9.55 1.68 50.88
CA SER A 1112 11.00 1.91 50.68
C SER A 1112 11.66 1.02 49.63
N GLU A 1113 11.08 -0.15 49.32
CA GLU A 1113 11.57 -1.02 48.24
C GLU A 1113 11.11 -0.51 46.86
N LEU A 1114 9.93 0.12 46.81
CA LEU A 1114 9.39 0.76 45.61
C LEU A 1114 10.24 1.98 45.18
N GLU A 1115 10.65 2.81 46.14
CA GLU A 1115 11.51 3.98 45.87
C GLU A 1115 12.89 3.59 45.33
N ARG A 1116 13.41 2.42 45.72
CA ARG A 1116 14.68 1.87 45.23
C ARG A 1116 14.58 1.22 43.84
N LEU A 1117 13.39 0.77 43.45
CA LEU A 1117 13.08 0.29 42.09
C LEU A 1117 12.86 1.45 41.12
N MET A 1118 12.25 2.56 41.59
CA MET A 1118 12.04 3.79 40.80
C MET A 1118 13.32 4.58 40.47
N SER A 1119 14.45 4.23 41.09
CA SER A 1119 15.76 4.82 40.80
C SER A 1119 16.56 4.05 39.75
N VAL A 1120 16.08 2.89 39.29
CA VAL A 1120 16.65 2.14 38.16
C VAL A 1120 16.06 2.69 36.86
N PRO A 1121 16.85 3.34 35.98
CA PRO A 1121 16.33 4.05 34.80
C PRO A 1121 15.50 3.16 33.88
N GLU A 1122 15.90 1.91 33.71
CA GLU A 1122 15.24 0.93 32.84
C GLU A 1122 13.89 0.43 33.41
N PHE A 1123 13.71 0.45 34.74
CA PHE A 1123 12.46 0.06 35.41
C PHE A 1123 11.46 1.22 35.47
N ARG A 1124 11.97 2.45 35.66
CA ARG A 1124 11.15 3.68 35.64
C ARG A 1124 10.46 3.91 34.28
N ALA A 1125 11.17 3.64 33.18
CA ALA A 1125 10.64 3.71 31.83
C ALA A 1125 9.56 2.66 31.50
N GLN A 1126 9.42 1.60 32.32
CA GLN A 1126 8.42 0.54 32.12
C GLN A 1126 7.12 0.74 32.94
N LEU A 1127 7.17 1.50 34.05
CA LEU A 1127 6.02 1.75 34.92
C LEU A 1127 5.13 2.93 34.47
N GLU A 1128 5.68 3.92 33.76
CA GLU A 1128 4.89 5.04 33.20
C GLU A 1128 3.88 4.61 32.11
N VAL A 1129 3.80 3.31 31.80
CA VAL A 1129 2.94 2.72 30.77
C VAL A 1129 1.56 2.26 31.31
N VAL A 1130 1.27 2.35 32.62
CA VAL A 1130 0.04 1.75 33.20
C VAL A 1130 -0.99 2.73 33.79
N GLU A 1131 -0.74 4.05 33.88
CA GLU A 1131 -1.81 5.00 34.24
C GLU A 1131 -2.60 5.45 33.00
N GLY A 1132 -3.68 4.75 32.70
CA GLY A 1132 -4.75 5.28 31.84
C GLY A 1132 -5.53 6.39 32.55
N PRO A 1133 -6.20 7.29 31.80
CA PRO A 1133 -6.81 8.49 32.37
C PRO A 1133 -7.94 8.13 33.34
N SER A 1134 -7.80 8.53 34.60
CA SER A 1134 -8.92 8.60 35.54
C SER A 1134 -9.93 9.64 35.05
N LYS A 1135 -11.20 9.25 34.99
CA LYS A 1135 -12.33 10.17 34.87
C LYS A 1135 -12.36 11.05 36.12
N ASP A 1136 -11.97 12.31 35.99
CA ASP A 1136 -12.46 13.35 36.89
C ASP A 1136 -13.66 14.03 36.24
N SER A 1137 -14.85 13.76 36.80
CA SER A 1137 -15.96 14.70 36.76
C SER A 1137 -16.61 14.74 38.14
N GLU A 1138 -16.45 15.92 38.76
CA GLU A 1138 -17.41 16.58 39.64
C GLU A 1138 -17.45 16.15 41.11
N GLU A 1139 -16.87 17.01 41.96
CA GLU A 1139 -17.32 17.24 43.33
C GLU A 1139 -18.83 17.57 43.37
N PRO A 1140 -19.58 17.03 44.35
CA PRO A 1140 -20.74 17.73 44.87
C PRO A 1140 -20.29 18.63 46.03
N SER A 1141 -20.39 19.94 45.77
CA SER A 1141 -20.65 20.98 46.76
C SER A 1141 -21.80 20.53 47.70
N LYS A 1142 -21.95 20.90 48.96
CA LYS A 1142 -21.60 22.12 49.70
C LYS A 1142 -22.25 21.97 51.10
N ASP A 1143 -21.77 22.77 52.04
CA ASP A 1143 -22.57 23.41 53.09
C ASP A 1143 -23.55 22.56 53.95
N VAL A 1144 -23.08 22.29 55.18
CA VAL A 1144 -23.74 22.56 56.48
C VAL A 1144 -25.24 22.20 56.64
N ASP A 1145 -25.49 21.29 57.58
CA ASP A 1145 -26.72 21.08 58.39
C ASP A 1145 -28.09 21.13 57.69
N LYS A 1146 -28.66 19.95 57.41
CA LYS A 1146 -29.92 19.45 58.01
C LYS A 1146 -30.29 18.06 57.52
#